data_AF-A0A7R9EF11-F1
#
_entry.id   AF-A0A7R9EF11-F1
#
_cell.length_a   1.000
_cell.length_b   1.000
_cell.length_c   1.000
_cell.angle_alpha   90.00
_cell.angle_beta   90.00
_cell.angle_gamma   90.00
#
_symmetry.space_group_name_H-M   'P 1'
#
loop_
_entity.id
_entity.type
_entity.pdbx_description
1 polymer ?
#
loop_
_entity_poly.entity_id
_entity_poly.type
_entity_poly.pdbx_seq_one_letter_code
_entity_poly.pdbx_strand_id
1 'polypeptide(L)'
;MTPVIALSNFNTAPPPSTCLISLIIDPTSPSSTSNLEDVDLLVGGSLETPVYGAVLGPTLVCVLAHQFAKVRNSDRFWYENDIPPSSFNREELEELRKVTLAGLLCDNTPGLQDVQSQAFVQEDPYLGTRLDGCLAERFLSREEFSSAPDGTLFVYVCCYSNVRIACHLQPSLDLSVWREEAGSEISDEMVMQAVEKAETDLRLRRQREYQLWTKSNYKYPMLTSIIKGITYGGADPKSPVGIAAAFSKANNQALALANTSILLELASEDIMNSLQSSGLRRKRRQTFDTNRDIVNFATDSFNDVFSNGLQSVDVSPFIPQGSVSPDCDSLEDRAPCSSHGQFRTITGHCNNLRNPKIGKSLATFARLLPPAYENGVSHPRLTSQTGAPLPSPRLVSTMIHADISNLHTRYSLMLMQFAQFVDHDITFTPVHKGFFSSIPDCRSCDSPRTIHPECMPISVPSGDHYYPQFNHSTGERLCFPFMRSLPGQLTLGAREQINQNSAFLDASQVYGEHSCMARALRGFGGRMNVTRHPVKGKDLLPQSPSHPECRAPSGYCFIAGDGRASEQPALTVIHTLYMREHNRLADSLHRVNPHWDEERLYQHARRILIALQQHIIYNEFLPRLLGWTAINLYELKLRPQGYYKGTAPLGGPLNLGQTCNILLPVLLGGRDEQQLRIRNLNQCFPGSAACYSPTCNPTIVNEFAAAAFRIGHSLLRPHIPRLSPTYQVVDPPILLRSGFFNPDMIYQVNMIDEIARGLVSTPVENMDQFITGEVTNHLFEDRKIPHSGIDLIALNIQRGRDHGIRSYNDYRALCNLKRASSFDDLSREVPPEVIVRFKRIYTTVDDIDLFPGGMSERPVQGGLVGPTFACIIGIQFRQLRKCDRFWYENEDQVVRFTEAQLGEIRKATLAKLLCENMDVASDIQRAALDQPSDFLNPRVPCRSLPEIDLSAWRETSQGCQIGGRSVAVGGSGFPTPCTSCVCTAEGAQCASLRITDCSQLLREATRDAILRDDVCVAQCGFLLNSESGKKDRILLTTTGSPRPLHGRSLPPTELIPPPPKTRPPPLRRRLPPPTPTFGDFKLPNLSSFVG
;
A
#
# COMPACT_ATOMS: atom_id res chain seq x y z
N MET A 1 47.07 53.75 -7.31
CA MET A 1 45.89 54.66 -7.37
C MET A 1 44.99 54.35 -6.19
N THR A 2 44.22 55.34 -5.74
CA THR A 2 43.41 55.34 -4.51
C THR A 2 42.17 54.42 -4.58
N PRO A 3 41.51 54.13 -3.43
CA PRO A 3 40.82 52.85 -3.22
C PRO A 3 39.29 52.91 -3.45
N VAL A 4 38.67 51.72 -3.41
CA VAL A 4 37.25 51.59 -3.06
C VAL A 4 37.16 50.85 -1.73
N ILE A 5 36.78 51.58 -0.68
CA ILE A 5 36.34 51.01 0.60
C ILE A 5 34.88 50.60 0.42
N ALA A 6 34.58 49.31 0.59
CA ALA A 6 33.24 48.82 0.83
C ALA A 6 33.23 48.12 2.18
N LEU A 7 32.63 48.76 3.18
CA LEU A 7 32.39 48.19 4.51
C LEU A 7 31.34 47.08 4.39
N SER A 8 31.69 45.86 4.81
CA SER A 8 30.72 44.77 4.98
C SER A 8 30.92 44.09 6.34
N ASN A 9 29.93 44.24 7.21
CA ASN A 9 29.73 43.65 8.54
C ASN A 9 30.55 42.39 8.87
N PHE A 10 31.58 42.54 9.71
CA PHE A 10 32.38 41.44 10.28
C PHE A 10 31.70 40.79 11.49
N ASN A 11 30.50 40.22 11.33
CA ASN A 11 29.82 39.46 12.40
C ASN A 11 29.14 38.16 11.95
N THR A 12 29.45 37.69 10.74
CA THR A 12 29.09 36.35 10.26
C THR A 12 30.29 35.76 9.54
N ALA A 13 30.66 34.51 9.86
CA ALA A 13 31.52 33.73 8.98
C ALA A 13 30.92 33.70 7.57
N PRO A 14 31.73 33.79 6.49
CA PRO A 14 31.20 33.84 5.13
C PRO A 14 30.37 32.58 4.83
N PRO A 15 29.33 32.68 3.98
CA PRO A 15 28.53 31.54 3.60
C PRO A 15 29.42 30.45 2.95
N PRO A 16 29.06 29.16 3.06
CA PRO A 16 29.88 28.02 2.62
C PRO A 16 30.02 27.88 1.08
N SER A 17 29.76 28.95 0.32
CA SER A 17 29.80 29.01 -1.14
C SER A 17 31.05 29.73 -1.68
N THR A 18 31.94 30.25 -0.82
CA THR A 18 33.17 30.97 -1.23
C THR A 18 34.36 30.69 -0.31
N CYS A 19 35.01 29.54 -0.48
CA CYS A 19 36.41 29.36 -0.04
C CYS A 19 37.35 29.71 -1.20
N LEU A 20 37.99 30.88 -1.12
CA LEU A 20 39.09 31.27 -2.01
C LEU A 20 40.41 30.93 -1.33
N ILE A 21 41.05 29.85 -1.77
CA ILE A 21 42.41 29.50 -1.33
C ILE A 21 43.38 30.50 -1.98
N SER A 22 44.13 31.23 -1.17
CA SER A 22 45.13 32.20 -1.63
C SER A 22 46.44 31.99 -0.88
N LEU A 23 47.29 31.11 -1.41
CA LEU A 23 48.65 30.91 -0.94
C LEU A 23 49.50 32.15 -1.30
N ILE A 24 49.72 33.03 -0.32
CA ILE A 24 50.68 34.13 -0.44
C ILE A 24 52.06 33.58 -0.08
N ILE A 25 52.84 33.22 -1.10
CA ILE A 25 54.25 32.84 -0.94
C ILE A 25 55.13 34.04 -1.30
N ASP A 26 56.05 34.39 -0.39
CA ASP A 26 57.04 35.46 -0.60
C ASP A 26 57.97 35.12 -1.79
N PRO A 27 58.09 35.96 -2.84
CA PRO A 27 58.82 35.62 -4.06
C PRO A 27 60.35 35.49 -3.92
N THR A 28 60.92 35.68 -2.73
CA THR A 28 62.37 35.89 -2.54
C THR A 28 63.19 34.63 -2.21
N SER A 29 62.59 33.43 -2.23
CA SER A 29 63.27 32.15 -1.94
C SER A 29 63.51 31.28 -3.20
N PRO A 30 64.76 30.91 -3.55
CA PRO A 30 65.06 30.13 -4.74
C PRO A 30 65.37 28.64 -4.47
N SER A 31 64.35 27.76 -4.42
CA SER A 31 64.51 26.35 -4.85
C SER A 31 63.22 25.51 -4.94
N SER A 32 62.99 24.96 -6.14
CA SER A 32 62.52 23.57 -6.39
C SER A 32 61.15 23.06 -5.92
N THR A 33 60.06 23.79 -6.17
CA THR A 33 58.79 23.16 -6.59
C THR A 33 58.28 23.82 -7.87
N SER A 34 57.95 23.01 -8.87
CA SER A 34 57.61 23.45 -10.24
C SER A 34 56.12 23.36 -10.55
N ASN A 35 55.26 23.40 -9.54
CA ASN A 35 53.86 23.76 -9.62
C ASN A 35 53.35 24.21 -8.24
N LEU A 36 52.38 25.13 -8.19
CA LEU A 36 51.72 25.48 -6.91
C LEU A 36 50.83 24.34 -6.42
N GLU A 37 50.32 23.52 -7.34
CA GLU A 37 49.54 22.31 -7.07
C GLU A 37 50.37 21.18 -6.40
N ASP A 38 51.70 21.29 -6.37
CA ASP A 38 52.59 20.28 -5.74
C ASP A 38 52.77 20.53 -4.22
N VAL A 39 52.19 21.60 -3.66
CA VAL A 39 52.28 21.92 -2.24
C VAL A 39 51.26 21.10 -1.45
N ASP A 40 51.74 20.20 -0.60
CA ASP A 40 50.89 19.39 0.29
C ASP A 40 49.98 20.28 1.17
N LEU A 41 48.71 19.89 1.30
CA LEU A 41 47.68 20.66 2.02
C LEU A 41 48.04 20.94 3.48
N LEU A 42 48.66 19.98 4.18
CA LEU A 42 49.05 20.16 5.57
C LEU A 42 50.27 21.08 5.67
N VAL A 43 51.24 20.95 4.76
CA VAL A 43 52.42 21.82 4.70
C VAL A 43 52.02 23.26 4.36
N GLY A 44 51.29 23.48 3.26
CA GLY A 44 50.82 24.81 2.84
C GLY A 44 49.91 25.45 3.87
N GLY A 45 48.88 24.72 4.33
CA GLY A 45 47.90 25.21 5.29
C GLY A 45 48.46 25.50 6.69
N SER A 46 49.57 24.86 7.08
CA SER A 46 50.26 25.16 8.36
C SER A 46 51.27 26.31 8.26
N LEU A 47 51.67 26.69 7.05
CA LEU A 47 52.54 27.85 6.78
C LEU A 47 51.74 29.13 6.48
N GLU A 48 50.43 29.02 6.29
CA GLU A 48 49.53 30.17 6.19
C GLU A 48 49.48 31.00 7.48
N THR A 49 49.47 32.32 7.34
CA THR A 49 49.23 33.24 8.47
C THR A 49 47.84 33.00 9.08
N PRO A 50 47.72 32.76 10.40
CA PRO A 50 46.44 32.52 11.03
C PRO A 50 45.44 33.67 10.85
N VAL A 51 44.15 33.30 10.74
CA VAL A 51 43.06 34.28 10.71
C VAL A 51 42.94 34.96 12.09
N TYR A 52 42.60 36.25 12.12
CA TYR A 52 42.46 37.01 13.37
C TYR A 52 41.51 36.31 14.36
N GLY A 53 42.00 36.00 15.57
CA GLY A 53 41.27 35.26 16.60
C GLY A 53 41.32 33.72 16.47
N ALA A 54 42.03 33.17 15.49
CA ALA A 54 42.22 31.72 15.29
C ALA A 54 43.70 31.34 15.29
N VAL A 55 43.99 30.05 15.49
CA VAL A 55 45.34 29.48 15.44
C VAL A 55 45.70 28.85 14.09
N LEU A 56 44.80 28.91 13.11
CA LEU A 56 44.94 28.28 11.79
C LEU A 56 44.77 29.29 10.66
N GLY A 57 45.47 29.04 9.55
CA GLY A 57 45.31 29.77 8.30
C GLY A 57 43.95 29.56 7.62
N PRO A 58 43.55 30.46 6.71
CA PRO A 58 42.23 30.44 6.07
C PRO A 58 41.87 29.11 5.39
N THR A 59 42.82 28.38 4.82
CA THR A 59 42.55 27.10 4.13
C THR A 59 42.19 26.00 5.13
N LEU A 60 42.97 25.83 6.21
CA LEU A 60 42.65 24.84 7.24
C LEU A 60 41.37 25.20 8.01
N VAL A 61 41.11 26.49 8.23
CA VAL A 61 39.82 26.96 8.77
C VAL A 61 38.65 26.58 7.86
N CYS A 62 38.75 26.79 6.54
CA CYS A 62 37.70 26.38 5.57
C CYS A 62 37.45 24.86 5.62
N VAL A 63 38.52 24.05 5.56
CA VAL A 63 38.42 22.57 5.55
C VAL A 63 37.76 22.06 6.83
N LEU A 64 38.21 22.53 7.99
CA LEU A 64 37.63 22.13 9.28
C LEU A 64 36.20 22.63 9.45
N ALA A 65 35.88 23.86 9.04
CA ALA A 65 34.51 24.39 9.10
C ALA A 65 33.54 23.54 8.27
N HIS A 66 33.92 23.14 7.05
CA HIS A 66 33.12 22.23 6.24
C HIS A 66 32.99 20.83 6.87
N GLN A 67 34.05 20.31 7.48
CA GLN A 67 34.02 19.00 8.12
C GLN A 67 33.15 19.00 9.38
N PHE A 68 33.29 19.97 10.28
CA PHE A 68 32.45 20.09 11.47
C PHE A 68 31.00 20.42 11.14
N ALA A 69 30.73 21.23 10.11
CA ALA A 69 29.36 21.43 9.61
C ALA A 69 28.75 20.12 9.09
N LYS A 70 29.51 19.26 8.40
CA LYS A 70 29.05 17.92 8.01
C LYS A 70 28.80 17.03 9.22
N VAL A 71 29.71 16.99 10.20
CA VAL A 71 29.55 16.21 11.44
C VAL A 71 28.26 16.62 12.16
N ARG A 72 28.10 17.91 12.49
CA ARG A 72 26.89 18.44 13.13
C ARG A 72 25.62 18.10 12.35
N ASN A 73 25.61 18.32 11.03
CA ASN A 73 24.42 18.16 10.21
C ASN A 73 24.10 16.69 9.85
N SER A 74 24.98 15.73 10.17
CA SER A 74 24.77 14.29 9.91
C SER A 74 24.72 13.43 11.16
N ASP A 75 25.23 13.92 12.31
CA ASP A 75 24.99 13.32 13.60
C ASP A 75 23.53 13.57 14.04
N ARG A 76 22.78 12.49 14.26
CA ARG A 76 21.42 12.56 14.78
C ARG A 76 21.39 13.09 16.22
N PHE A 77 22.42 12.78 17.01
CA PHE A 77 22.49 13.04 18.45
C PHE A 77 23.22 14.35 18.79
N TRP A 78 23.48 15.22 17.80
CA TRP A 78 23.98 16.56 18.07
C TRP A 78 23.02 17.30 19.01
N TYR A 79 23.54 17.87 20.10
CA TYR A 79 22.71 18.34 21.22
C TYR A 79 21.65 19.39 20.84
N GLU A 80 21.88 20.20 19.80
CA GLU A 80 20.90 21.20 19.31
C GLU A 80 19.84 20.63 18.34
N ASN A 81 19.86 19.33 18.06
CA ASN A 81 18.89 18.71 17.15
C ASN A 81 17.54 18.46 17.84
N ASP A 82 16.49 19.04 17.26
CA ASP A 82 15.09 18.77 17.61
C ASP A 82 14.60 17.47 16.94
N ILE A 83 15.17 16.33 17.36
CA ILE A 83 14.80 14.98 16.93
C ILE A 83 14.47 14.11 18.17
N PRO A 84 13.19 14.05 18.58
CA PRO A 84 12.74 13.16 19.65
C PRO A 84 13.02 11.67 19.38
N PRO A 85 13.20 10.83 20.43
CA PRO A 85 13.24 11.17 21.85
C PRO A 85 14.63 11.67 22.33
N SER A 86 15.56 11.91 21.41
CA SER A 86 16.98 12.24 21.69
C SER A 86 17.28 13.74 21.80
N SER A 87 16.25 14.59 21.77
CA SER A 87 16.35 16.05 21.77
C SER A 87 16.15 16.63 23.15
N PHE A 88 17.05 17.52 23.58
CA PHE A 88 16.83 18.34 24.77
C PHE A 88 15.67 19.32 24.57
N ASN A 89 14.88 19.54 25.62
CA ASN A 89 13.83 20.54 25.63
C ASN A 89 14.42 21.97 25.64
N ARG A 90 13.59 23.01 25.44
CA ARG A 90 14.10 24.39 25.34
C ARG A 90 14.84 24.85 26.60
N GLU A 91 14.34 24.50 27.78
CA GLU A 91 14.92 24.92 29.06
C GLU A 91 16.23 24.16 29.30
N GLU A 92 16.27 22.85 29.03
CA GLU A 92 17.50 22.04 29.02
C GLU A 92 18.55 22.57 28.05
N LEU A 93 18.15 23.02 26.86
CA LEU A 93 19.04 23.67 25.88
C LEU A 93 19.54 25.03 26.35
N GLU A 94 18.71 25.80 27.05
CA GLU A 94 19.11 27.09 27.64
C GLU A 94 20.12 26.88 28.78
N GLU A 95 19.96 25.85 29.61
CA GLU A 95 20.94 25.45 30.62
C GLU A 95 22.24 24.88 30.00
N LEU A 96 22.17 23.98 29.02
CA LEU A 96 23.35 23.44 28.32
C LEU A 96 24.19 24.54 27.65
N ARG A 97 23.55 25.61 27.17
CA ARG A 97 24.23 26.77 26.58
C ARG A 97 25.00 27.62 27.58
N LYS A 98 24.76 27.47 28.89
CA LYS A 98 25.57 28.12 29.94
C LYS A 98 26.88 27.41 30.20
N VAL A 99 27.00 26.12 29.83
CA VAL A 99 28.17 25.30 30.14
C VAL A 99 29.42 25.86 29.46
N THR A 100 30.43 26.19 30.27
CA THR A 100 31.76 26.59 29.80
C THR A 100 32.81 25.60 30.31
N LEU A 101 33.93 25.46 29.59
CA LEU A 101 35.05 24.65 30.08
C LEU A 101 35.62 25.19 31.40
N ALA A 102 35.54 26.51 31.63
CA ALA A 102 35.92 27.14 32.89
C ALA A 102 35.02 26.69 34.05
N GLY A 103 33.70 26.72 33.87
CA GLY A 103 32.73 26.19 34.85
C GLY A 103 32.93 24.69 35.12
N LEU A 104 33.07 23.88 34.07
CA LEU A 104 33.33 22.44 34.21
C LEU A 104 34.60 22.13 35.01
N LEU A 105 35.68 22.91 34.82
CA LEU A 105 36.92 22.76 35.60
C LEU A 105 36.70 23.14 37.08
N CYS A 106 35.95 24.21 37.35
CA CYS A 106 35.58 24.61 38.71
C CYS A 106 34.73 23.57 39.44
N ASP A 107 33.70 23.04 38.79
CA ASP A 107 32.78 22.05 39.39
C ASP A 107 33.47 20.71 39.70
N ASN A 108 34.52 20.35 38.94
CA ASN A 108 35.16 19.02 39.00
C ASN A 108 36.60 19.01 39.55
N THR A 109 37.17 20.16 39.96
CA THR A 109 38.55 20.23 40.48
C THR A 109 38.58 20.70 41.95
N PRO A 110 38.57 19.78 42.93
CA PRO A 110 38.62 20.14 44.35
C PRO A 110 39.84 21.02 44.69
N GLY A 111 39.57 22.22 45.21
CA GLY A 111 40.60 23.19 45.60
C GLY A 111 40.93 24.27 44.56
N LEU A 112 40.35 24.20 43.35
CA LEU A 112 40.41 25.32 42.39
C LEU A 112 39.51 26.45 42.89
N GLN A 113 40.09 27.62 43.20
CA GLN A 113 39.34 28.77 43.75
C GLN A 113 38.91 29.78 42.68
N ASP A 114 39.73 29.95 41.65
CA ASP A 114 39.49 30.81 40.50
C ASP A 114 39.99 30.18 39.20
N VAL A 115 39.42 30.64 38.09
CA VAL A 115 39.86 30.27 36.74
C VAL A 115 39.51 31.38 35.75
N GLN A 116 40.30 31.51 34.70
CA GLN A 116 40.02 32.41 33.57
C GLN A 116 38.71 32.03 32.87
N SER A 117 37.86 33.00 32.55
CA SER A 117 36.50 32.75 32.00
C SER A 117 36.51 32.10 30.61
N GLN A 118 37.55 32.34 29.81
CA GLN A 118 37.77 31.68 28.51
C GLN A 118 38.98 30.75 28.62
N ALA A 119 38.73 29.49 28.99
CA ALA A 119 39.77 28.49 29.29
C ALA A 119 40.81 28.27 28.16
N PHE A 120 40.44 28.50 26.90
CA PHE A 120 41.33 28.36 25.72
C PHE A 120 42.14 29.62 25.38
N VAL A 121 41.86 30.75 26.02
CA VAL A 121 42.57 32.02 25.82
C VAL A 121 43.52 32.22 27.01
N GLN A 122 44.67 32.86 26.78
CA GLN A 122 45.58 33.19 27.87
C GLN A 122 44.97 34.29 28.76
N GLU A 123 45.21 34.22 30.06
CA GLU A 123 44.87 35.27 31.02
C GLU A 123 45.50 36.61 30.62
N ASP A 124 44.74 37.71 30.69
CA ASP A 124 45.29 39.07 30.55
C ASP A 124 45.65 39.64 31.93
N PRO A 125 46.95 39.72 32.30
CA PRO A 125 47.37 40.16 33.62
C PRO A 125 47.26 41.68 33.84
N TYR A 126 46.92 42.48 32.82
CA TYR A 126 46.89 43.95 32.92
C TYR A 126 45.50 44.53 33.23
N LEU A 127 44.44 43.72 33.26
CA LEU A 127 43.06 44.13 33.55
C LEU A 127 42.59 43.65 34.95
N GLY A 128 43.42 43.89 35.97
CA GLY A 128 43.14 43.60 37.38
C GLY A 128 42.12 44.54 38.06
N THR A 129 41.13 45.07 37.33
CA THR A 129 40.11 45.99 37.89
C THR A 129 38.70 45.61 37.49
N ARG A 130 37.90 45.37 38.53
CA ARG A 130 36.47 45.12 38.55
C ARG A 130 35.68 46.12 37.69
N LEU A 131 35.20 45.68 36.53
CA LEU A 131 34.14 46.37 35.78
C LEU A 131 32.79 46.11 36.46
N ASP A 132 32.42 46.99 37.41
CA ASP A 132 31.11 47.01 38.09
C ASP A 132 29.95 47.42 37.13
N GLY A 133 29.81 46.71 36.00
CA GLY A 133 28.81 46.99 34.97
C GLY A 133 28.26 45.77 34.22
N CYS A 134 28.75 44.55 34.48
CA CYS A 134 28.32 43.33 33.77
C CYS A 134 28.04 42.13 34.69
N LEU A 135 27.43 42.35 35.86
CA LEU A 135 26.88 41.27 36.69
C LEU A 135 25.46 41.58 37.15
N ALA A 136 24.61 40.54 37.09
CA ALA A 136 23.27 40.41 37.66
C ALA A 136 22.15 41.35 37.15
N GLU A 137 21.22 40.72 36.43
CA GLU A 137 19.76 40.92 36.53
C GLU A 137 19.20 42.36 36.57
N ARG A 138 18.74 42.83 35.41
CA ARG A 138 17.48 43.59 35.35
C ARG A 138 16.54 43.04 34.29
N PHE A 139 15.37 42.63 34.76
CA PHE A 139 14.18 42.38 33.96
C PHE A 139 13.92 43.56 33.02
N LEU A 140 13.79 43.30 31.71
CA LEU A 140 12.95 44.12 30.85
C LEU A 140 11.57 43.48 30.81
N SER A 141 10.62 44.14 31.47
CA SER A 141 9.20 43.77 31.43
C SER A 141 8.62 44.03 30.03
N ARG A 142 7.46 43.43 29.78
CA ARG A 142 6.84 43.26 28.45
C ARG A 142 6.28 44.55 27.80
N GLU A 143 6.65 45.74 28.26
CA GLU A 143 5.97 47.01 27.91
C GLU A 143 6.85 48.09 27.25
N GLU A 144 8.19 48.02 27.31
CA GLU A 144 9.07 49.05 26.68
C GLU A 144 9.49 48.76 25.23
N PHE A 145 8.95 47.72 24.59
CA PHE A 145 9.31 47.34 23.20
C PHE A 145 8.59 48.16 22.10
N SER A 146 7.97 49.30 22.42
CA SER A 146 6.98 49.96 21.56
C SER A 146 7.40 51.31 20.94
N SER A 147 8.61 51.84 21.22
CA SER A 147 8.99 53.19 20.77
C SER A 147 10.47 53.39 20.44
N ALA A 148 10.96 52.71 19.41
CA ALA A 148 12.12 53.16 18.64
C ALA A 148 11.88 52.91 17.13
N PRO A 149 11.78 53.96 16.28
CA PRO A 149 11.88 53.77 14.84
C PRO A 149 13.33 53.39 14.48
N ASP A 150 13.49 52.65 13.39
CA ASP A 150 14.78 52.24 12.81
C ASP A 150 15.56 51.21 13.67
N GLY A 151 15.16 49.94 13.52
CA GLY A 151 15.64 48.77 14.29
C GLY A 151 17.14 48.47 14.18
N THR A 152 17.94 49.29 14.87
CA THR A 152 19.40 49.20 14.94
C THR A 152 19.79 48.49 16.23
N LEU A 153 20.11 47.20 16.15
CA LEU A 153 20.54 46.42 17.31
C LEU A 153 21.98 46.81 17.70
N PHE A 154 22.12 47.73 18.66
CA PHE A 154 23.41 48.02 19.31
C PHE A 154 23.83 46.87 20.22
N VAL A 155 24.44 45.84 19.63
CA VAL A 155 25.27 44.90 20.40
C VAL A 155 26.58 45.62 20.72
N TYR A 156 26.72 46.07 21.97
CA TYR A 156 28.03 46.50 22.46
C TYR A 156 28.97 45.30 22.45
N VAL A 157 30.01 45.37 21.61
CA VAL A 157 31.14 44.45 21.68
C VAL A 157 31.91 44.81 22.95
N CYS A 158 31.62 44.10 24.05
CA CYS A 158 32.51 44.14 25.21
C CYS A 158 33.88 43.59 24.78
N CYS A 159 34.90 44.44 24.86
CA CYS A 159 36.27 44.02 24.58
C CYS A 159 36.67 42.85 25.49
N TYR A 160 37.35 41.88 24.90
CA TYR A 160 37.81 40.65 25.54
C TYR A 160 38.64 40.95 26.80
N SER A 161 38.08 40.67 27.99
CA SER A 161 38.81 40.65 29.25
C SER A 161 38.76 39.23 29.84
N ASN A 162 39.72 38.39 29.45
CA ASN A 162 39.86 37.03 29.98
C ASN A 162 40.61 37.06 31.33
N VAL A 163 39.89 37.46 32.38
CA VAL A 163 40.40 37.59 33.75
C VAL A 163 39.96 36.37 34.57
N ARG A 164 40.76 35.99 35.57
CA ARG A 164 40.34 35.03 36.61
C ARG A 164 39.12 35.54 37.35
N ILE A 165 38.07 34.72 37.40
CA ILE A 165 36.94 34.92 38.30
C ILE A 165 36.83 33.72 39.24
N ALA A 166 36.37 33.97 40.46
CA ALA A 166 36.18 32.94 41.46
C ALA A 166 35.20 31.88 40.97
N CYS A 167 35.44 30.61 41.29
CA CYS A 167 34.66 29.49 40.73
C CYS A 167 33.15 29.58 40.98
N HIS A 168 32.71 30.16 42.10
CA HIS A 168 31.29 30.39 42.39
C HIS A 168 30.60 31.45 41.52
N LEU A 169 31.35 32.19 40.69
CA LEU A 169 30.85 33.15 39.71
C LEU A 169 30.86 32.60 38.28
N GLN A 170 31.38 31.39 38.07
CA GLN A 170 31.25 30.71 36.78
C GLN A 170 29.82 30.19 36.61
N PRO A 171 29.25 30.18 35.39
CA PRO A 171 27.95 29.56 35.16
C PRO A 171 28.04 28.04 35.39
N SER A 172 27.27 27.55 36.36
CA SER A 172 27.04 26.13 36.61
C SER A 172 25.76 25.65 35.92
N LEU A 173 25.70 24.36 35.63
CA LEU A 173 24.53 23.73 35.02
C LEU A 173 23.43 23.53 36.09
N ASP A 174 22.26 24.15 35.94
CA ASP A 174 21.15 23.88 36.86
C ASP A 174 20.46 22.55 36.52
N LEU A 175 20.85 21.51 37.25
CA LEU A 175 20.25 20.17 37.15
C LEU A 175 18.78 20.13 37.57
N SER A 176 18.22 21.22 38.14
CA SER A 176 16.78 21.31 38.44
C SER A 176 15.90 21.26 37.18
N VAL A 177 16.44 21.64 36.01
CA VAL A 177 15.73 21.61 34.72
C VAL A 177 15.62 20.19 34.14
N TRP A 178 16.57 19.30 34.46
CA TRP A 178 16.48 17.86 34.20
C TRP A 178 15.75 17.10 35.32
N ARG A 179 15.26 17.80 36.33
CA ARG A 179 14.49 17.19 37.40
C ARG A 179 13.06 17.00 36.94
N GLU A 180 12.79 15.85 36.35
CA GLU A 180 11.44 15.43 36.00
C GLU A 180 10.47 15.64 37.18
N GLU A 181 9.45 16.49 37.02
CA GLU A 181 8.31 16.50 37.91
C GLU A 181 7.66 15.12 37.83
N ALA A 182 7.87 14.28 38.85
CA ALA A 182 7.43 12.88 38.92
C ALA A 182 6.12 12.60 38.16
N GLY A 183 6.29 12.16 36.91
CA GLY A 183 5.30 12.33 35.86
C GLY A 183 5.00 11.02 35.15
N SER A 184 4.55 10.03 35.92
CA SER A 184 4.08 8.72 35.42
C SER A 184 5.10 7.94 34.57
N GLU A 185 6.27 7.63 35.14
CA GLU A 185 6.95 6.41 34.70
C GLU A 185 6.05 5.20 35.00
N ILE A 186 5.85 4.36 33.99
CA ILE A 186 5.21 3.06 34.15
C ILE A 186 6.26 2.13 34.75
N SER A 187 6.25 1.96 36.07
CA SER A 187 7.21 1.08 36.73
C SER A 187 6.99 -0.39 36.34
N ASP A 188 8.08 -1.16 36.29
CA ASP A 188 8.04 -2.62 36.10
C ASP A 188 7.10 -3.31 37.10
N GLU A 189 6.99 -2.78 38.33
CA GLU A 189 6.05 -3.26 39.33
C GLU A 189 4.59 -3.03 38.91
N MET A 190 4.24 -1.88 38.33
CA MET A 190 2.90 -1.61 37.81
C MET A 190 2.59 -2.47 36.58
N VAL A 191 3.57 -2.72 35.70
CA VAL A 191 3.42 -3.66 34.57
C VAL A 191 3.14 -5.07 35.08
N MET A 192 3.94 -5.55 36.04
CA MET A 192 3.81 -6.87 36.64
C MET A 192 2.45 -7.05 37.33
N GLN A 193 2.01 -6.07 38.13
CA GLN A 193 0.68 -6.10 38.78
C GLN A 193 -0.46 -6.12 37.75
N ALA A 194 -0.37 -5.29 36.70
CA ALA A 194 -1.37 -5.27 35.63
C ALA A 194 -1.43 -6.59 34.84
N VAL A 195 -0.29 -7.24 34.59
CA VAL A 195 -0.23 -8.55 33.92
C VAL A 195 -0.80 -9.66 34.82
N GLU A 196 -0.44 -9.73 36.11
CA GLU A 196 -0.97 -10.73 37.06
C GLU A 196 -2.51 -10.61 37.19
N LYS A 197 -3.01 -9.38 37.26
CA LYS A 197 -4.45 -9.10 37.25
C LYS A 197 -5.09 -9.52 35.91
N ALA A 198 -4.46 -9.19 34.79
CA ALA A 198 -4.95 -9.56 33.46
C ALA A 198 -5.02 -11.09 33.26
N GLU A 199 -4.07 -11.86 33.80
CA GLU A 199 -4.14 -13.33 33.79
C GLU A 199 -5.34 -13.84 34.59
N THR A 200 -5.60 -13.25 35.76
CA THR A 200 -6.75 -13.57 36.60
C THR A 200 -8.07 -13.24 35.88
N ASP A 201 -8.17 -12.05 35.29
CA ASP A 201 -9.36 -11.60 34.57
C ASP A 201 -9.59 -12.42 33.28
N LEU A 202 -8.54 -12.80 32.55
CA LEU A 202 -8.62 -13.71 31.40
C LEU A 202 -9.11 -15.11 31.81
N ARG A 203 -8.65 -15.63 32.95
CA ARG A 203 -9.14 -16.91 33.49
C ARG A 203 -10.62 -16.83 33.89
N LEU A 204 -11.04 -15.74 34.54
CA LEU A 204 -12.44 -15.50 34.91
C LEU A 204 -13.33 -15.31 33.66
N ARG A 205 -12.83 -14.60 32.64
CA ARG A 205 -13.48 -14.43 31.33
C ARG A 205 -13.72 -15.79 30.67
N ARG A 206 -12.70 -16.64 30.53
CA ARG A 206 -12.84 -18.00 29.96
C ARG A 206 -13.83 -18.88 30.74
N GLN A 207 -13.82 -18.79 32.08
CA GLN A 207 -14.80 -19.50 32.91
C GLN A 207 -16.23 -19.00 32.64
N ARG A 208 -16.43 -17.69 32.48
CA ARG A 208 -17.73 -17.10 32.11
C ARG A 208 -18.17 -17.53 30.71
N GLU A 209 -17.29 -17.45 29.72
CA GLU A 209 -17.56 -17.89 28.34
C GLU A 209 -17.99 -19.37 28.31
N TYR A 210 -17.32 -20.25 29.08
CA TYR A 210 -17.70 -21.67 29.18
C TYR A 210 -19.07 -21.87 29.86
N GLN A 211 -19.38 -21.07 30.88
CA GLN A 211 -20.70 -21.09 31.55
C GLN A 211 -21.82 -20.57 30.65
N LEU A 212 -21.57 -19.56 29.82
CA LEU A 212 -22.53 -19.09 28.82
C LEU A 212 -22.75 -20.15 27.73
N TRP A 213 -21.66 -20.71 27.19
CA TRP A 213 -21.69 -21.76 26.16
C TRP A 213 -22.43 -23.03 26.62
N THR A 214 -22.19 -23.50 27.85
CA THR A 214 -22.93 -24.63 28.41
C THR A 214 -24.42 -24.31 28.55
N LYS A 215 -24.77 -23.14 29.11
CA LYS A 215 -26.17 -22.70 29.25
C LYS A 215 -26.90 -22.56 27.91
N SER A 216 -26.26 -21.99 26.88
CA SER A 216 -26.87 -21.84 25.55
C SER A 216 -27.16 -23.21 24.90
N ASN A 217 -26.29 -24.20 25.11
CA ASN A 217 -26.47 -25.55 24.58
C ASN A 217 -27.55 -26.36 25.32
N TYR A 218 -27.88 -26.01 26.58
CA TYR A 218 -29.06 -26.59 27.25
C TYR A 218 -30.40 -26.10 26.66
N LYS A 219 -30.42 -24.93 26.00
CA LYS A 219 -31.63 -24.36 25.37
C LYS A 219 -31.95 -24.99 23.99
N TYR A 220 -30.93 -25.51 23.31
CA TYR A 220 -31.04 -26.20 22.01
C TYR A 220 -30.31 -27.56 22.10
N PRO A 221 -30.98 -28.63 22.55
CA PRO A 221 -30.34 -29.93 22.75
C PRO A 221 -29.75 -30.48 21.45
N MET A 222 -28.60 -31.17 21.54
CA MET A 222 -27.90 -31.76 20.39
C MET A 222 -28.84 -32.64 19.54
N LEU A 223 -29.20 -32.15 18.35
CA LEU A 223 -30.01 -32.89 17.39
C LEU A 223 -29.16 -33.95 16.65
N THR A 224 -28.95 -35.06 17.34
CA THR A 224 -28.70 -36.42 16.82
C THR A 224 -27.93 -36.56 15.49
N SER A 225 -26.63 -36.86 15.58
CA SER A 225 -26.06 -38.02 14.87
C SER A 225 -24.71 -38.44 15.46
N ILE A 226 -24.71 -39.52 16.25
CA ILE A 226 -23.49 -40.16 16.79
C ILE A 226 -22.68 -40.85 15.66
N ILE A 227 -23.23 -40.98 14.45
CA ILE A 227 -22.65 -41.79 13.36
C ILE A 227 -21.65 -41.00 12.48
N LYS A 228 -21.48 -39.68 12.68
CA LYS A 228 -20.52 -38.85 11.92
C LYS A 228 -19.58 -37.95 12.74
N GLY A 229 -19.53 -38.09 14.07
CA GLY A 229 -18.46 -37.54 14.90
C GLY A 229 -18.35 -36.01 15.00
N ILE A 230 -19.35 -35.23 14.56
CA ILE A 230 -19.34 -33.76 14.62
C ILE A 230 -20.69 -33.27 15.15
N THR A 231 -20.71 -32.79 16.39
CA THR A 231 -21.84 -32.08 17.02
C THR A 231 -21.41 -30.67 17.39
N TYR A 232 -21.88 -29.67 16.64
CA TYR A 232 -21.69 -28.26 16.99
C TYR A 232 -22.80 -27.82 17.95
N GLY A 233 -22.42 -27.29 19.12
CA GLY A 233 -23.27 -26.34 19.83
C GLY A 233 -23.26 -24.98 19.14
N GLY A 234 -24.15 -24.07 19.55
CA GLY A 234 -24.25 -22.72 18.99
C GLY A 234 -25.11 -22.63 17.72
N ALA A 235 -24.86 -21.62 16.89
CA ALA A 235 -25.61 -21.35 15.66
C ALA A 235 -25.36 -22.42 14.58
N ASP A 236 -26.41 -22.78 13.83
CA ASP A 236 -26.29 -23.64 12.65
C ASP A 236 -25.31 -23.00 11.63
N PRO A 237 -24.23 -23.68 11.23
CA PRO A 237 -23.29 -23.20 10.21
C PRO A 237 -23.94 -22.76 8.89
N LYS A 238 -25.11 -23.30 8.51
CA LYS A 238 -25.83 -22.94 7.28
C LYS A 238 -26.77 -21.75 7.44
N SER A 239 -27.04 -21.32 8.67
CA SER A 239 -27.81 -20.11 8.96
C SER A 239 -27.08 -18.84 8.50
N PRO A 240 -27.75 -17.68 8.38
CA PRO A 240 -27.08 -16.42 8.07
C PRO A 240 -25.94 -16.07 9.05
N VAL A 241 -26.12 -16.40 10.34
CA VAL A 241 -25.10 -16.22 11.40
C VAL A 241 -23.91 -17.15 11.16
N GLY A 242 -24.21 -18.43 10.88
CA GLY A 242 -23.21 -19.46 10.63
C GLY A 242 -22.30 -19.16 9.44
N ILE A 243 -22.90 -18.71 8.33
CA ILE A 243 -22.17 -18.33 7.12
C ILE A 243 -21.33 -17.07 7.34
N ALA A 244 -21.87 -16.05 8.01
CA ALA A 244 -21.09 -14.85 8.34
C ALA A 244 -19.87 -15.17 9.22
N ALA A 245 -20.00 -16.12 10.16
CA ALA A 245 -18.88 -16.60 10.97
C ALA A 245 -17.89 -17.45 10.16
N ALA A 246 -18.37 -18.29 9.23
CA ALA A 246 -17.54 -19.10 8.35
C ALA A 246 -16.70 -18.24 7.37
N PHE A 247 -17.27 -17.15 6.86
CA PHE A 247 -16.56 -16.18 6.02
C PHE A 247 -15.37 -15.51 6.73
N SER A 248 -15.41 -15.44 8.08
CA SER A 248 -14.35 -14.88 8.92
C SER A 248 -13.68 -15.95 9.82
N LYS A 249 -13.65 -17.21 9.37
CA LYS A 249 -13.18 -18.36 10.15
C LYS A 249 -11.70 -18.30 10.48
N ALA A 250 -11.38 -18.11 11.76
CA ALA A 250 -10.00 -18.18 12.26
C ALA A 250 -9.38 -19.58 12.06
N ASN A 251 -8.11 -19.64 11.67
CA ASN A 251 -7.28 -20.82 11.84
C ASN A 251 -6.78 -20.95 13.30
N ASN A 252 -6.13 -22.06 13.65
CA ASN A 252 -5.73 -22.34 15.03
C ASN A 252 -4.59 -21.41 15.52
N GLN A 253 -3.71 -20.97 14.62
CA GLN A 253 -2.62 -20.05 14.95
C GLN A 253 -3.15 -18.62 15.21
N ALA A 254 -4.15 -18.17 14.45
CA ALA A 254 -4.84 -16.90 14.72
C ALA A 254 -5.52 -16.88 16.10
N LEU A 255 -6.16 -17.99 16.49
CA LEU A 255 -6.74 -18.14 17.83
C LEU A 255 -5.67 -18.19 18.93
N ALA A 256 -4.50 -18.80 18.67
CA ALA A 256 -3.38 -18.81 19.60
C ALA A 256 -2.83 -17.38 19.83
N LEU A 257 -2.57 -16.63 18.75
CA LEU A 257 -2.15 -15.23 18.80
C LEU A 257 -3.16 -14.36 19.57
N ALA A 258 -4.45 -14.51 19.29
CA ALA A 258 -5.50 -13.76 19.96
C ALA A 258 -5.58 -14.01 21.48
N ASN A 259 -5.21 -15.20 21.97
CA ASN A 259 -5.19 -15.48 23.40
C ASN A 259 -4.13 -14.64 24.13
N THR A 260 -2.92 -14.53 23.59
CA THR A 260 -1.86 -13.66 24.13
C THR A 260 -2.24 -12.19 23.97
N SER A 261 -2.86 -11.83 22.84
CA SER A 261 -3.30 -10.46 22.58
C SER A 261 -4.39 -9.97 23.53
N ILE A 262 -5.30 -10.83 24.01
CA ILE A 262 -6.32 -10.46 25.01
C ILE A 262 -5.69 -10.20 26.39
N LEU A 263 -4.63 -10.93 26.75
CA LEU A 263 -3.89 -10.66 27.98
C LEU A 263 -3.30 -9.24 27.96
N LEU A 264 -2.69 -8.87 26.83
CA LEU A 264 -2.16 -7.52 26.58
C LEU A 264 -3.25 -6.44 26.58
N GLU A 265 -4.42 -6.73 26.00
CA GLU A 265 -5.58 -5.83 26.02
C GLU A 265 -6.01 -5.52 27.47
N LEU A 266 -6.21 -6.55 28.29
CA LEU A 266 -6.63 -6.42 29.69
C LEU A 266 -5.59 -5.69 30.56
N ALA A 267 -4.30 -6.00 30.39
CA ALA A 267 -3.22 -5.33 31.12
C ALA A 267 -3.13 -3.83 30.74
N SER A 268 -3.33 -3.51 29.45
CA SER A 268 -3.34 -2.12 28.97
C SER A 268 -4.52 -1.34 29.53
N GLU A 269 -5.71 -1.94 29.60
CA GLU A 269 -6.88 -1.33 30.23
C GLU A 269 -6.65 -1.09 31.73
N ASP A 270 -5.99 -1.99 32.44
CA ASP A 270 -5.72 -1.81 33.87
C ASP A 270 -4.74 -0.68 34.17
N ILE A 271 -3.65 -0.58 33.39
CA ILE A 271 -2.69 0.53 33.48
C ILE A 271 -3.42 1.87 33.22
N MET A 272 -4.23 1.94 32.16
CA MET A 272 -5.01 3.13 31.82
C MET A 272 -6.00 3.52 32.93
N ASN A 273 -6.67 2.55 33.56
CA ASN A 273 -7.59 2.81 34.68
C ASN A 273 -6.86 3.23 35.96
N SER A 274 -5.67 2.67 36.23
CA SER A 274 -4.84 3.02 37.38
C SER A 274 -4.32 4.45 37.30
N LEU A 275 -3.93 4.90 36.10
CA LEU A 275 -3.51 6.30 35.84
C LEU A 275 -4.68 7.29 35.89
N GLN A 276 -5.89 6.88 35.49
CA GLN A 276 -7.08 7.73 35.59
C GLN A 276 -7.59 7.89 37.05
N SER A 277 -7.30 6.92 37.92
CA SER A 277 -7.77 6.90 39.31
C SER A 277 -6.81 7.56 40.31
N SER A 278 -5.51 7.64 40.02
CA SER A 278 -4.45 8.22 40.87
C SER A 278 -4.44 9.76 41.00
N GLY A 279 -5.59 10.42 40.86
CA GLY A 279 -5.78 11.83 41.24
C GLY A 279 -5.40 12.90 40.19
N LEU A 280 -4.84 12.50 39.04
CA LEU A 280 -4.43 13.41 37.95
C LEU A 280 -5.55 14.28 37.35
N ARG A 281 -6.82 14.00 37.67
CA ARG A 281 -7.97 14.89 37.39
C ARG A 281 -7.78 16.33 37.89
N ARG A 282 -6.91 16.60 38.89
CA ARG A 282 -6.76 17.96 39.46
C ARG A 282 -5.89 18.91 38.62
N LYS A 283 -4.94 18.42 37.79
CA LYS A 283 -4.23 19.24 36.78
C LYS A 283 -5.09 19.48 35.50
N ARG A 284 -6.24 18.81 35.34
CA ARG A 284 -7.10 18.80 34.12
C ARG A 284 -7.85 20.11 33.80
N ARG A 285 -7.61 21.22 34.51
CA ARG A 285 -8.40 22.46 34.38
C ARG A 285 -7.60 23.78 34.34
N GLN A 286 -6.27 23.74 34.38
CA GLN A 286 -5.42 24.95 34.35
C GLN A 286 -4.53 25.07 33.10
N THR A 287 -4.25 23.98 32.39
CA THR A 287 -3.35 23.96 31.21
C THR A 287 -4.04 24.09 29.85
N PHE A 288 -5.37 24.16 29.80
CA PHE A 288 -6.15 24.15 28.55
C PHE A 288 -6.70 25.52 28.10
N ASP A 289 -6.24 26.62 28.68
CA ASP A 289 -6.73 27.98 28.37
C ASP A 289 -5.64 28.92 27.81
N THR A 290 -4.41 28.44 27.57
CA THR A 290 -3.24 29.27 27.22
C THR A 290 -2.58 28.96 25.87
N ASN A 291 -2.87 27.82 25.22
CA ASN A 291 -2.36 27.49 23.88
C ASN A 291 -3.52 27.30 22.89
N ARG A 292 -3.89 28.39 22.20
CA ARG A 292 -4.78 28.37 21.02
C ARG A 292 -4.04 28.35 19.68
N ASP A 293 -2.72 28.53 19.70
CA ASP A 293 -1.89 28.72 18.51
C ASP A 293 -0.90 27.56 18.33
N ILE A 294 -1.41 26.35 18.08
CA ILE A 294 -0.65 25.22 17.50
C ILE A 294 -1.51 24.62 16.38
N VAL A 295 -0.87 24.24 15.28
CA VAL A 295 -1.50 23.81 14.02
C VAL A 295 -2.59 22.73 14.22
N ASN A 296 -3.73 22.92 13.54
CA ASN A 296 -4.98 22.15 13.68
C ASN A 296 -4.90 20.61 13.44
N PHE A 297 -4.30 19.88 14.39
CA PHE A 297 -4.67 18.49 14.73
C PHE A 297 -5.53 18.47 16.01
N ALA A 298 -6.60 19.24 16.00
CA ALA A 298 -7.55 19.29 17.10
C ALA A 298 -8.43 18.03 17.11
N THR A 299 -7.97 16.96 17.78
CA THR A 299 -8.80 15.93 18.48
C THR A 299 -8.02 14.82 19.21
N ASP A 300 -6.69 14.89 19.34
CA ASP A 300 -5.98 13.83 20.09
C ASP A 300 -6.32 13.87 21.59
N SER A 301 -7.12 12.89 22.00
CA SER A 301 -7.45 12.64 23.40
C SER A 301 -6.18 12.23 24.15
N PHE A 302 -6.03 12.63 25.42
CA PHE A 302 -4.95 12.16 26.30
C PHE A 302 -4.81 10.63 26.27
N ASN A 303 -5.94 9.92 26.16
CA ASN A 303 -5.95 8.46 26.10
C ASN A 303 -5.24 7.90 24.86
N ASP A 304 -5.32 8.58 23.70
CA ASP A 304 -4.73 8.10 22.45
C ASP A 304 -3.20 8.26 22.50
N VAL A 305 -2.73 9.43 22.94
CA VAL A 305 -1.29 9.73 23.10
C VAL A 305 -0.66 8.76 24.09
N PHE A 306 -1.31 8.51 25.23
CA PHE A 306 -0.79 7.60 26.25
C PHE A 306 -0.85 6.12 25.81
N SER A 307 -1.92 5.69 25.14
CA SER A 307 -2.05 4.33 24.60
C SER A 307 -0.99 4.01 23.54
N ASN A 308 -0.58 5.00 22.73
CA ASN A 308 0.57 4.85 21.83
C ASN A 308 1.90 4.70 22.61
N GLY A 309 2.07 5.41 23.73
CA GLY A 309 3.24 5.28 24.61
C GLY A 309 3.37 3.91 25.29
N LEU A 310 2.26 3.21 25.53
CA LEU A 310 2.29 1.83 26.06
C LEU A 310 3.00 0.84 25.12
N GLN A 311 3.04 1.11 23.81
CA GLN A 311 3.66 0.19 22.84
C GLN A 311 5.19 0.08 22.97
N SER A 312 5.85 1.04 23.63
CA SER A 312 7.29 1.00 23.92
C SER A 312 7.68 0.27 25.21
N VAL A 313 6.71 -0.15 26.03
CA VAL A 313 6.97 -0.90 27.28
C VAL A 313 7.31 -2.35 26.95
N ASP A 314 8.47 -2.85 27.39
CA ASP A 314 8.85 -4.25 27.17
C ASP A 314 8.11 -5.18 28.14
N VAL A 315 7.21 -5.99 27.59
CA VAL A 315 6.43 -7.00 28.29
C VAL A 315 6.97 -8.42 28.15
N SER A 316 8.06 -8.60 27.41
CA SER A 316 8.74 -9.89 27.21
C SER A 316 9.15 -10.58 28.53
N PRO A 317 9.54 -9.88 29.62
CA PRO A 317 9.86 -10.51 30.90
C PRO A 317 8.64 -11.10 31.63
N PHE A 318 7.43 -10.57 31.37
CA PHE A 318 6.23 -10.86 32.16
C PHE A 318 5.25 -11.81 31.47
N ILE A 319 5.37 -12.00 30.16
CA ILE A 319 4.48 -12.86 29.39
C ILE A 319 5.16 -14.21 29.10
N PRO A 320 4.60 -15.35 29.57
CA PRO A 320 5.14 -16.66 29.23
C PRO A 320 5.19 -16.85 27.71
N GLN A 321 6.36 -17.21 27.16
CA GLN A 321 6.49 -17.57 25.75
C GLN A 321 5.77 -18.89 25.48
N GLY A 322 4.47 -18.79 25.21
CA GLY A 322 3.61 -19.92 24.89
C GLY A 322 4.10 -20.63 23.63
N SER A 323 4.46 -21.91 23.75
CA SER A 323 4.75 -22.77 22.61
C SER A 323 3.47 -22.96 21.79
N VAL A 324 3.38 -22.29 20.64
CA VAL A 324 2.31 -22.51 19.66
C VAL A 324 2.39 -23.98 19.19
N SER A 325 1.23 -24.65 19.13
CA SER A 325 1.16 -26.08 18.79
C SER A 325 1.75 -26.36 17.41
N PRO A 326 2.61 -27.39 17.24
CA PRO A 326 3.45 -27.54 16.05
C PRO A 326 2.76 -28.10 14.80
N ASP A 327 1.46 -28.48 14.85
CA ASP A 327 0.80 -29.27 13.79
C ASP A 327 0.92 -28.71 12.36
N CYS A 328 0.97 -27.39 12.19
CA CYS A 328 1.17 -26.73 10.89
C CYS A 328 2.16 -25.57 10.93
N ASP A 329 3.01 -25.48 11.96
CA ASP A 329 4.14 -24.57 11.94
C ASP A 329 5.08 -24.98 10.80
N SER A 330 5.22 -24.11 9.80
CA SER A 330 6.23 -24.29 8.77
C SER A 330 7.60 -24.30 9.45
N LEU A 331 8.34 -25.41 9.30
CA LEU A 331 9.77 -25.43 9.58
C LEU A 331 10.50 -24.30 8.82
N GLU A 332 9.93 -23.84 7.69
CA GLU A 332 10.32 -22.66 6.92
C GLU A 332 10.29 -21.35 7.73
N ASP A 333 9.31 -21.14 8.62
CA ASP A 333 9.18 -19.92 9.45
C ASP A 333 10.13 -19.90 10.66
N ARG A 334 10.75 -21.05 10.95
CA ARG A 334 11.77 -21.22 12.01
C ARG A 334 13.19 -21.30 11.44
N ALA A 335 13.34 -21.44 10.12
CA ALA A 335 14.62 -21.54 9.45
C ALA A 335 15.24 -20.14 9.20
N PRO A 336 16.58 -20.01 9.21
CA PRO A 336 17.24 -18.78 8.77
C PRO A 336 16.91 -18.46 7.31
N CYS A 337 16.66 -17.18 7.00
CA CYS A 337 16.36 -16.77 5.63
C CYS A 337 17.55 -16.96 4.68
N SER A 338 17.33 -17.71 3.59
CA SER A 338 18.31 -17.84 2.52
C SER A 338 18.27 -16.62 1.59
N SER A 339 19.38 -15.90 1.50
CA SER A 339 19.62 -14.86 0.48
C SER A 339 19.63 -15.41 -0.95
N HIS A 340 19.79 -16.72 -1.12
CA HIS A 340 19.80 -17.41 -2.41
C HIS A 340 18.44 -18.06 -2.77
N GLY A 341 17.41 -17.86 -1.94
CA GLY A 341 16.05 -18.36 -2.20
C GLY A 341 15.38 -17.65 -3.38
N GLN A 342 15.14 -18.40 -4.46
CA GLN A 342 14.55 -17.91 -5.72
C GLN A 342 13.02 -17.80 -5.72
N PHE A 343 12.35 -18.45 -4.77
CA PHE A 343 10.89 -18.52 -4.67
C PHE A 343 10.38 -17.95 -3.35
N ARG A 344 9.14 -17.43 -3.38
CA ARG A 344 8.41 -17.01 -2.17
C ARG A 344 8.12 -18.23 -1.30
N THR A 345 8.24 -18.09 0.01
CA THR A 345 7.57 -18.99 0.97
C THR A 345 6.05 -18.94 0.76
N ILE A 346 5.30 -19.87 1.37
CA ILE A 346 3.82 -19.80 1.35
C ILE A 346 3.32 -18.71 2.31
N THR A 347 3.98 -18.53 3.44
CA THR A 347 3.61 -17.55 4.48
C THR A 347 4.02 -16.11 4.16
N GLY A 348 4.82 -15.87 3.13
CA GLY A 348 5.46 -14.57 2.88
C GLY A 348 6.67 -14.27 3.78
N HIS A 349 7.02 -15.17 4.70
CA HIS A 349 8.24 -15.11 5.50
C HIS A 349 9.50 -15.02 4.62
N CYS A 350 10.55 -14.33 5.08
CA CYS A 350 11.79 -14.11 4.33
C CYS A 350 11.64 -13.35 2.98
N ASN A 351 10.53 -12.66 2.74
CA ASN A 351 10.47 -11.64 1.70
C ASN A 351 11.48 -10.52 2.01
N ASN A 352 11.34 -9.89 3.19
CA ASN A 352 12.32 -8.96 3.73
C ASN A 352 13.41 -9.70 4.52
N LEU A 353 14.64 -9.68 4.00
CA LEU A 353 15.78 -10.38 4.62
C LEU A 353 16.31 -9.70 5.90
N ARG A 354 15.99 -8.41 6.14
CA ARG A 354 16.38 -7.69 7.36
C ARG A 354 15.37 -7.88 8.49
N ASN A 355 14.08 -7.92 8.15
CA ASN A 355 13.01 -8.24 9.09
C ASN A 355 12.08 -9.32 8.48
N PRO A 356 12.41 -10.61 8.68
CA PRO A 356 11.70 -11.74 8.07
C PRO A 356 10.20 -11.85 8.39
N LYS A 357 9.72 -11.15 9.43
CA LYS A 357 8.31 -11.19 9.86
C LYS A 357 7.45 -10.11 9.20
N ILE A 358 8.04 -9.13 8.51
CA ILE A 358 7.28 -8.05 7.87
C ILE A 358 6.55 -8.57 6.63
N GLY A 359 5.23 -8.33 6.55
CA GLY A 359 4.36 -8.74 5.45
C GLY A 359 3.95 -10.22 5.41
N LYS A 360 4.36 -11.04 6.39
CA LYS A 360 3.97 -12.45 6.44
C LYS A 360 2.52 -12.64 6.89
N SER A 361 1.94 -13.81 6.61
CA SER A 361 0.62 -14.23 7.12
C SER A 361 0.59 -14.33 8.66
N LEU A 362 -0.59 -14.15 9.24
CA LEU A 362 -0.82 -14.10 10.70
C LEU A 362 0.00 -12.99 11.40
N ALA A 363 -0.15 -11.76 10.89
CA ALA A 363 0.41 -10.54 11.45
C ALA A 363 -0.71 -9.51 11.70
N THR A 364 -0.43 -8.43 12.44
CA THR A 364 -1.37 -7.31 12.58
C THR A 364 -1.40 -6.44 11.32
N PHE A 365 -2.53 -5.76 11.09
CA PHE A 365 -2.58 -4.66 10.11
C PHE A 365 -1.65 -3.51 10.53
N ALA A 366 -1.15 -2.77 9.55
CA ALA A 366 -0.51 -1.47 9.78
C ALA A 366 -1.58 -0.38 9.98
N ARG A 367 -1.16 0.83 10.37
CA ARG A 367 -2.03 1.99 10.60
C ARG A 367 -1.57 3.17 9.73
N LEU A 368 -2.50 3.88 9.08
CA LEU A 368 -2.20 5.20 8.51
C LEU A 368 -2.33 6.31 9.57
N LEU A 369 -3.29 6.16 10.48
CA LEU A 369 -3.43 6.99 11.68
C LEU A 369 -3.56 6.10 12.92
N PRO A 370 -3.13 6.55 14.12
CA PRO A 370 -3.35 5.80 15.35
C PRO A 370 -4.82 5.42 15.54
N PRO A 371 -5.13 4.25 16.13
CA PRO A 371 -6.52 3.88 16.42
C PRO A 371 -7.25 4.93 17.27
N ALA A 372 -8.57 4.93 17.16
CA ALA A 372 -9.46 5.71 18.00
C ALA A 372 -10.50 4.78 18.67
N TYR A 373 -10.21 4.42 19.91
CA TYR A 373 -11.09 3.64 20.78
C TYR A 373 -11.63 4.52 21.91
N GLU A 374 -12.86 4.27 22.36
CA GLU A 374 -13.56 5.10 23.33
C GLU A 374 -12.89 5.11 24.72
N ASN A 375 -12.22 4.02 25.09
CA ASN A 375 -11.34 3.94 26.28
C ASN A 375 -9.84 4.10 25.95
N GLY A 376 -9.48 4.43 24.70
CA GLY A 376 -8.09 4.46 24.21
C GLY A 376 -7.45 3.09 23.95
N VAL A 377 -8.09 1.98 24.35
CA VAL A 377 -7.50 0.63 24.28
C VAL A 377 -8.28 -0.28 23.33
N SER A 378 -9.52 -0.65 23.67
CA SER A 378 -10.26 -1.70 22.96
C SER A 378 -11.72 -1.37 22.67
N HIS A 379 -12.35 -0.45 23.40
CA HIS A 379 -13.79 -0.18 23.31
C HIS A 379 -14.13 0.53 21.99
N PRO A 380 -14.91 -0.08 21.09
CA PRO A 380 -15.31 0.55 19.82
C PRO A 380 -16.00 1.89 20.04
N ARG A 381 -15.75 2.86 19.16
CA ARG A 381 -16.36 4.19 19.24
C ARG A 381 -17.89 4.10 19.09
N LEU A 382 -18.64 4.36 20.16
CA LEU A 382 -20.10 4.43 20.17
C LEU A 382 -20.65 5.85 20.41
N THR A 383 -19.80 6.76 20.90
CA THR A 383 -20.16 8.15 21.24
C THR A 383 -19.56 9.15 20.23
N SER A 384 -20.35 10.17 19.88
CA SER A 384 -19.97 11.35 19.09
C SER A 384 -18.97 12.22 19.84
N GLN A 385 -18.21 13.04 19.13
CA GLN A 385 -17.37 14.09 19.75
C GLN A 385 -18.18 15.07 20.64
N THR A 386 -19.49 15.17 20.43
CA THR A 386 -20.41 15.99 21.23
C THR A 386 -20.93 15.30 22.50
N GLY A 387 -20.63 14.02 22.71
CA GLY A 387 -21.18 13.21 23.80
C GLY A 387 -22.54 12.56 23.48
N ALA A 388 -23.14 12.82 22.32
CA ALA A 388 -24.34 12.11 21.85
C ALA A 388 -24.01 10.69 21.33
N PRO A 389 -24.93 9.72 21.34
CA PRO A 389 -24.70 8.42 20.70
C PRO A 389 -24.52 8.56 19.18
N LEU A 390 -23.60 7.80 18.60
CA LEU A 390 -23.45 7.71 17.14
C LEU A 390 -24.65 7.03 16.48
N PRO A 391 -24.96 7.35 15.20
CA PRO A 391 -26.04 6.67 14.48
C PRO A 391 -25.79 5.16 14.37
N SER A 392 -26.87 4.39 14.44
CA SER A 392 -26.83 2.94 14.17
C SER A 392 -26.25 2.70 12.78
N PRO A 393 -25.31 1.74 12.60
CA PRO A 393 -24.80 1.35 11.29
C PRO A 393 -25.91 1.05 10.26
N ARG A 394 -27.04 0.48 10.68
CA ARG A 394 -28.20 0.23 9.81
C ARG A 394 -28.95 1.51 9.44
N LEU A 395 -29.01 2.50 10.32
CA LEU A 395 -29.57 3.82 9.98
C LEU A 395 -28.70 4.52 8.93
N VAL A 396 -27.37 4.43 9.05
CA VAL A 396 -26.45 4.98 8.05
C VAL A 396 -26.59 4.24 6.71
N SER A 397 -26.60 2.90 6.75
CA SER A 397 -26.87 2.04 5.58
C SER A 397 -28.15 2.47 4.84
N THR A 398 -29.30 2.50 5.52
CA THR A 398 -30.59 2.82 4.87
C THR A 398 -30.73 4.27 4.42
N MET A 399 -30.07 5.23 5.07
CA MET A 399 -30.18 6.66 4.73
C MET A 399 -29.21 7.09 3.63
N ILE A 400 -27.99 6.55 3.63
CA ILE A 400 -26.94 6.88 2.64
C ILE A 400 -27.01 5.92 1.45
N HIS A 401 -27.05 4.62 1.73
CA HIS A 401 -26.87 3.54 0.76
C HIS A 401 -28.19 2.90 0.31
N ALA A 402 -28.99 3.67 -0.43
CA ALA A 402 -30.25 3.20 -1.00
C ALA A 402 -30.05 2.18 -2.14
N ASP A 403 -31.01 1.25 -2.28
CA ASP A 403 -31.07 0.27 -3.37
C ASP A 403 -31.58 0.93 -4.67
N ILE A 404 -30.67 1.60 -5.37
CA ILE A 404 -30.93 2.26 -6.65
C ILE A 404 -29.86 1.78 -7.64
N SER A 405 -30.28 1.11 -8.72
CA SER A 405 -29.35 0.68 -9.77
C SER A 405 -28.92 1.87 -10.64
N ASN A 406 -27.61 2.01 -10.83
CA ASN A 406 -26.97 3.05 -11.62
C ASN A 406 -25.80 2.41 -12.38
N LEU A 407 -25.99 2.06 -13.65
CA LEU A 407 -25.04 1.22 -14.38
C LEU A 407 -23.85 2.02 -14.91
N HIS A 408 -22.63 1.55 -14.63
CA HIS A 408 -21.44 2.16 -15.18
C HIS A 408 -21.30 1.85 -16.69
N THR A 409 -21.22 2.90 -17.51
CA THR A 409 -21.30 2.79 -18.97
C THR A 409 -20.02 2.24 -19.64
N ARG A 410 -18.87 2.23 -18.93
CA ARG A 410 -17.57 1.87 -19.49
C ARG A 410 -16.97 0.57 -18.96
N TYR A 411 -17.33 0.10 -17.77
CA TYR A 411 -16.65 -1.02 -17.11
C TYR A 411 -17.56 -2.24 -16.99
N SER A 412 -16.94 -3.42 -17.00
CA SER A 412 -17.63 -4.71 -16.90
C SER A 412 -17.75 -5.19 -15.46
N LEU A 413 -18.71 -6.07 -15.19
CA LEU A 413 -18.89 -6.71 -13.89
C LEU A 413 -17.66 -7.52 -13.46
N MET A 414 -16.80 -7.93 -14.40
CA MET A 414 -15.49 -8.50 -14.11
C MET A 414 -14.59 -7.54 -13.30
N LEU A 415 -14.76 -6.22 -13.40
CA LEU A 415 -14.01 -5.26 -12.58
C LEU A 415 -14.32 -5.41 -11.08
N MET A 416 -15.60 -5.61 -10.72
CA MET A 416 -16.01 -5.94 -9.36
C MET A 416 -15.47 -7.30 -8.95
N GLN A 417 -15.62 -8.31 -9.81
CA GLN A 417 -15.20 -9.67 -9.46
C GLN A 417 -13.68 -9.79 -9.27
N PHE A 418 -12.90 -9.05 -10.07
CA PHE A 418 -11.45 -8.98 -9.95
C PHE A 418 -11.02 -8.19 -8.71
N ALA A 419 -11.75 -7.12 -8.32
CA ALA A 419 -11.49 -6.42 -7.07
C ALA A 419 -11.64 -7.36 -5.85
N GLN A 420 -12.72 -8.16 -5.81
CA GLN A 420 -12.93 -9.17 -4.75
C GLN A 420 -11.80 -10.22 -4.75
N PHE A 421 -11.44 -10.73 -5.93
CA PHE A 421 -10.38 -11.74 -6.07
C PHE A 421 -9.00 -11.22 -5.65
N VAL A 422 -8.71 -9.92 -5.85
CA VAL A 422 -7.49 -9.26 -5.37
C VAL A 422 -7.54 -8.97 -3.87
N ASP A 423 -8.68 -8.56 -3.31
CA ASP A 423 -8.83 -8.37 -1.86
C ASP A 423 -8.54 -9.66 -1.10
N HIS A 424 -9.06 -10.79 -1.60
CA HIS A 424 -8.85 -12.10 -1.00
C HIS A 424 -7.40 -12.61 -1.08
N ASP A 425 -6.53 -12.02 -1.92
CA ASP A 425 -5.07 -12.31 -1.94
C ASP A 425 -4.38 -11.70 -0.69
N ILE A 426 -4.83 -10.54 -0.23
CA ILE A 426 -4.09 -9.71 0.75
C ILE A 426 -4.81 -9.41 2.06
N THR A 427 -6.14 -9.60 2.16
CA THR A 427 -6.89 -9.35 3.40
C THR A 427 -7.76 -10.52 3.83
N PHE A 428 -7.63 -10.92 5.09
CA PHE A 428 -8.56 -11.79 5.81
C PHE A 428 -8.55 -11.43 7.29
N THR A 429 -9.66 -10.91 7.82
CA THR A 429 -9.80 -10.60 9.25
C THR A 429 -10.62 -11.69 9.96
N PRO A 430 -10.01 -12.55 10.80
CA PRO A 430 -10.72 -13.63 11.48
C PRO A 430 -11.53 -13.14 12.70
N VAL A 431 -12.53 -13.92 13.11
CA VAL A 431 -13.31 -13.70 14.35
C VAL A 431 -13.20 -14.88 15.32
N HIS A 432 -13.59 -14.65 16.58
CA HIS A 432 -13.63 -15.64 17.64
C HIS A 432 -14.55 -16.84 17.34
N LYS A 433 -14.14 -18.03 17.80
CA LYS A 433 -14.96 -19.25 17.88
C LYS A 433 -15.33 -19.52 19.34
N GLY A 434 -16.47 -20.16 19.56
CA GLY A 434 -16.80 -20.75 20.87
C GLY A 434 -16.09 -22.10 21.09
N PHE A 435 -16.33 -22.70 22.26
CA PHE A 435 -15.74 -23.98 22.65
C PHE A 435 -16.08 -25.10 21.65
N PHE A 436 -15.13 -26.02 21.44
CA PHE A 436 -15.25 -27.12 20.47
C PHE A 436 -15.55 -26.64 19.02
N SER A 437 -15.07 -25.44 18.66
CA SER A 437 -15.36 -24.78 17.38
C SER A 437 -16.85 -24.50 17.10
N SER A 438 -17.67 -24.37 18.15
CA SER A 438 -19.04 -23.86 18.04
C SER A 438 -19.08 -22.43 17.50
N ILE A 439 -20.17 -22.05 16.83
CA ILE A 439 -20.40 -20.69 16.34
C ILE A 439 -21.26 -19.92 17.36
N PRO A 440 -20.77 -18.83 17.98
CA PRO A 440 -21.58 -18.01 18.89
C PRO A 440 -22.71 -17.30 18.14
N ASP A 441 -23.96 -17.45 18.60
CA ASP A 441 -25.10 -16.73 18.01
C ASP A 441 -25.20 -15.29 18.55
N CYS A 442 -24.48 -14.38 17.91
CA CYS A 442 -24.52 -12.96 18.26
C CYS A 442 -25.79 -12.21 17.75
N ARG A 443 -26.85 -12.90 17.29
CA ARG A 443 -28.04 -12.22 16.74
C ARG A 443 -28.89 -11.51 17.79
N SER A 444 -28.96 -12.02 19.02
CA SER A 444 -29.69 -11.32 20.10
C SER A 444 -29.01 -10.00 20.44
N CYS A 445 -29.79 -8.94 20.69
CA CYS A 445 -29.27 -7.66 21.14
C CYS A 445 -28.58 -7.72 22.52
N ASP A 446 -28.86 -8.75 23.33
CA ASP A 446 -28.21 -8.98 24.63
C ASP A 446 -27.04 -9.99 24.59
N SER A 447 -26.71 -10.49 23.40
CA SER A 447 -25.63 -11.48 23.16
C SER A 447 -24.25 -11.14 23.77
N PRO A 448 -23.82 -9.87 23.95
CA PRO A 448 -22.57 -9.56 24.67
C PRO A 448 -22.57 -10.05 26.13
N ARG A 449 -23.76 -10.24 26.72
CA ARG A 449 -23.94 -10.69 28.11
C ARG A 449 -24.44 -12.14 28.19
N THR A 450 -25.20 -12.61 27.21
CA THR A 450 -25.89 -13.91 27.24
C THR A 450 -25.19 -15.00 26.43
N ILE A 451 -24.32 -14.65 25.47
CA ILE A 451 -23.68 -15.60 24.54
C ILE A 451 -22.16 -15.50 24.61
N HIS A 452 -21.57 -14.34 24.28
CA HIS A 452 -20.12 -14.16 24.24
C HIS A 452 -19.74 -12.67 24.34
N PRO A 453 -18.73 -12.28 25.14
CA PRO A 453 -18.38 -10.87 25.37
C PRO A 453 -17.99 -10.09 24.10
N GLU A 454 -17.41 -10.78 23.10
CA GLU A 454 -17.02 -10.21 21.80
C GLU A 454 -18.19 -10.09 20.79
N CYS A 455 -19.43 -10.47 21.16
CA CYS A 455 -20.59 -10.11 20.34
C CYS A 455 -20.78 -8.59 20.40
N MET A 456 -21.12 -7.95 19.28
CA MET A 456 -21.42 -6.51 19.21
C MET A 456 -22.59 -6.23 18.26
N PRO A 457 -23.80 -6.75 18.57
CA PRO A 457 -24.97 -6.79 17.68
C PRO A 457 -25.41 -5.39 17.21
N ILE A 458 -25.84 -5.31 15.95
CA ILE A 458 -26.30 -4.05 15.34
C ILE A 458 -27.81 -3.96 15.47
N SER A 459 -28.30 -3.04 16.30
CA SER A 459 -29.74 -2.87 16.51
C SER A 459 -30.46 -2.22 15.32
N VAL A 460 -31.58 -2.81 14.92
CA VAL A 460 -32.49 -2.23 13.92
C VAL A 460 -33.07 -0.92 14.50
N PRO A 461 -33.05 0.19 13.71
CA PRO A 461 -33.63 1.46 14.13
C PRO A 461 -35.17 1.42 14.08
N SER A 462 -35.84 2.37 14.74
CA SER A 462 -37.28 2.55 14.55
C SER A 462 -37.55 3.16 13.17
N GLY A 463 -38.61 2.71 12.50
CA GLY A 463 -38.95 3.17 11.15
C GLY A 463 -38.05 2.63 10.03
N ASP A 464 -37.31 1.53 10.25
CA ASP A 464 -36.64 0.80 9.17
C ASP A 464 -37.67 0.32 8.14
N HIS A 465 -37.36 0.51 6.86
CA HIS A 465 -38.30 0.26 5.76
C HIS A 465 -38.48 -1.23 5.44
N TYR A 466 -37.56 -2.09 5.89
CA TYR A 466 -37.53 -3.51 5.54
C TYR A 466 -37.60 -4.43 6.78
N TYR A 467 -36.90 -4.07 7.86
CA TYR A 467 -36.84 -4.88 9.08
C TYR A 467 -37.80 -4.35 10.15
N PRO A 468 -38.62 -5.19 10.79
CA PRO A 468 -39.38 -4.76 11.95
C PRO A 468 -38.43 -4.50 13.13
N GLN A 469 -38.66 -3.42 13.88
CA GLN A 469 -37.84 -3.07 15.06
C GLN A 469 -37.86 -4.16 16.14
N PHE A 470 -38.96 -4.91 16.24
CA PHE A 470 -39.17 -6.02 17.15
C PHE A 470 -39.62 -7.26 16.37
N ASN A 471 -39.16 -8.43 16.79
CA ASN A 471 -39.62 -9.70 16.25
C ASN A 471 -41.09 -9.93 16.66
N HIS A 472 -42.00 -9.99 15.69
CA HIS A 472 -43.43 -10.18 15.94
C HIS A 472 -43.79 -11.48 16.69
N SER A 473 -42.92 -12.50 16.65
CA SER A 473 -43.15 -13.79 17.31
C SER A 473 -42.59 -13.85 18.73
N THR A 474 -41.49 -13.15 19.04
CA THR A 474 -40.86 -13.19 20.39
C THR A 474 -41.05 -11.91 21.20
N GLY A 475 -41.43 -10.80 20.56
CA GLY A 475 -41.46 -9.47 21.18
C GLY A 475 -40.09 -8.83 21.43
N GLU A 476 -39.00 -9.56 21.18
CA GLU A 476 -37.63 -9.09 21.39
C GLU A 476 -37.20 -8.11 20.30
N ARG A 477 -36.28 -7.19 20.64
CA ARG A 477 -35.73 -6.24 19.67
C ARG A 477 -34.90 -6.98 18.61
N LEU A 478 -35.07 -6.62 17.35
CA LEU A 478 -34.30 -7.22 16.26
C LEU A 478 -32.90 -6.58 16.16
N CYS A 479 -31.89 -7.45 16.06
CA CYS A 479 -30.49 -7.08 15.83
C CYS A 479 -29.89 -7.94 14.71
N PHE A 480 -28.88 -7.41 14.02
CA PHE A 480 -28.00 -8.20 13.16
C PHE A 480 -26.85 -8.81 13.96
N PRO A 481 -26.46 -10.06 13.65
CA PRO A 481 -25.32 -10.70 14.27
C PRO A 481 -24.02 -9.99 13.88
N PHE A 482 -23.17 -9.71 14.86
CA PHE A 482 -21.82 -9.23 14.63
C PHE A 482 -20.91 -9.75 15.74
N MET A 483 -19.75 -10.30 15.35
CA MET A 483 -18.67 -10.72 16.24
C MET A 483 -17.45 -9.86 15.96
N ARG A 484 -16.81 -9.34 17.02
CA ARG A 484 -15.58 -8.57 16.92
C ARG A 484 -14.44 -9.37 16.29
N SER A 485 -13.59 -8.66 15.56
CA SER A 485 -12.38 -9.19 14.94
C SER A 485 -11.39 -9.66 16.01
N LEU A 486 -10.64 -10.74 15.72
CA LEU A 486 -9.59 -11.22 16.62
C LEU A 486 -8.54 -10.12 16.85
N PRO A 487 -8.19 -9.83 18.12
CA PRO A 487 -7.05 -9.00 18.44
C PRO A 487 -5.75 -9.78 18.17
N GLY A 488 -4.66 -9.08 17.87
CA GLY A 488 -3.36 -9.67 17.56
C GLY A 488 -2.16 -8.81 17.96
N GLN A 489 -2.35 -7.76 18.76
CA GLN A 489 -1.26 -6.95 19.28
C GLN A 489 -0.24 -7.81 20.06
N LEU A 490 1.04 -7.43 19.96
CA LEU A 490 2.18 -8.10 20.61
C LEU A 490 2.82 -7.26 21.72
N THR A 491 2.32 -6.04 21.92
CA THR A 491 2.75 -5.06 22.93
C THR A 491 1.52 -4.52 23.67
N LEU A 492 1.73 -3.77 24.76
CA LEU A 492 0.67 -3.01 25.42
C LEU A 492 0.20 -1.85 24.53
N GLY A 493 -0.99 -1.32 24.84
CA GLY A 493 -1.63 -0.25 24.08
C GLY A 493 -2.90 -0.72 23.36
N ALA A 494 -3.28 0.04 22.33
CA ALA A 494 -4.53 -0.18 21.61
C ALA A 494 -4.63 -1.53 20.87
N ARG A 495 -5.88 -2.01 20.72
CA ARG A 495 -6.23 -3.26 20.06
C ARG A 495 -5.91 -3.21 18.57
N GLU A 496 -5.10 -4.15 18.10
CA GLU A 496 -4.78 -4.33 16.69
C GLU A 496 -5.36 -5.63 16.15
N GLN A 497 -5.89 -5.61 14.92
CA GLN A 497 -6.57 -6.76 14.34
C GLN A 497 -5.62 -7.63 13.51
N ILE A 498 -5.85 -8.94 13.54
CA ILE A 498 -5.09 -9.91 12.74
C ILE A 498 -5.48 -9.82 11.26
N ASN A 499 -4.47 -9.78 10.38
CA ASN A 499 -4.57 -10.25 9.01
C ASN A 499 -4.06 -11.69 8.94
N GLN A 500 -4.94 -12.62 8.52
CA GLN A 500 -4.59 -14.03 8.39
C GLN A 500 -3.82 -14.31 7.09
N ASN A 501 -4.01 -13.51 6.04
CA ASN A 501 -3.33 -13.68 4.75
C ASN A 501 -1.95 -12.99 4.73
N SER A 502 -1.11 -13.38 3.77
CA SER A 502 0.12 -12.63 3.43
C SER A 502 -0.25 -11.20 2.98
N ALA A 503 0.67 -10.25 3.16
CA ALA A 503 0.45 -8.88 2.68
C ALA A 503 0.76 -8.71 1.18
N PHE A 504 1.47 -9.66 0.56
CA PHE A 504 1.96 -9.54 -0.80
C PHE A 504 0.90 -9.96 -1.82
N LEU A 505 0.98 -9.40 -3.04
CA LEU A 505 0.23 -9.89 -4.18
C LEU A 505 0.90 -11.17 -4.70
N ASP A 506 0.73 -12.29 -3.99
CA ASP A 506 1.40 -13.57 -4.26
C ASP A 506 0.46 -14.74 -4.54
N ALA A 507 -0.76 -14.42 -4.97
CA ALA A 507 -1.80 -15.36 -5.35
C ALA A 507 -2.14 -16.33 -4.20
N SER A 508 -2.12 -15.84 -2.96
CA SER A 508 -2.41 -16.63 -1.76
C SER A 508 -3.82 -17.21 -1.81
N GLN A 509 -4.78 -16.51 -2.42
CA GLN A 509 -6.14 -16.99 -2.68
C GLN A 509 -6.22 -18.18 -3.66
N VAL A 510 -5.13 -18.47 -4.38
CA VAL A 510 -4.95 -19.68 -5.19
C VAL A 510 -4.13 -20.73 -4.44
N TYR A 511 -3.06 -20.32 -3.73
CA TYR A 511 -2.03 -21.23 -3.21
C TYR A 511 -2.07 -21.53 -1.69
N GLY A 512 -2.81 -20.78 -0.89
CA GLY A 512 -2.91 -20.89 0.56
C GLY A 512 -2.03 -19.88 1.29
N GLU A 513 -2.44 -19.49 2.50
CA GLU A 513 -1.72 -18.58 3.40
C GLU A 513 -0.70 -19.29 4.31
N HIS A 514 -0.74 -20.63 4.36
CA HIS A 514 0.19 -21.47 5.13
C HIS A 514 0.51 -22.82 4.45
N SER A 515 1.67 -23.39 4.79
CA SER A 515 2.25 -24.55 4.08
C SER A 515 1.35 -25.81 4.04
N CYS A 516 0.59 -26.09 5.10
CA CYS A 516 -0.37 -27.19 5.11
C CYS A 516 -1.51 -27.03 4.10
N MET A 517 -2.03 -25.82 3.90
CA MET A 517 -3.09 -25.56 2.91
C MET A 517 -2.52 -25.73 1.49
N ALA A 518 -1.36 -25.11 1.22
CA ALA A 518 -0.66 -25.28 -0.06
C ALA A 518 -0.42 -26.77 -0.39
N ARG A 519 0.00 -27.57 0.59
CA ARG A 519 0.21 -29.02 0.41
C ARG A 519 -1.09 -29.78 0.11
N ALA A 520 -2.21 -29.42 0.74
CA ALA A 520 -3.52 -30.03 0.48
C ALA A 520 -4.11 -29.66 -0.90
N LEU A 521 -3.72 -28.50 -1.45
CA LEU A 521 -4.14 -28.00 -2.74
C LEU A 521 -3.26 -28.47 -3.91
N ARG A 522 -2.12 -29.12 -3.66
CA ARG A 522 -1.21 -29.65 -4.70
C ARG A 522 -1.67 -31.00 -5.24
N GLY A 523 -1.47 -31.18 -6.54
CA GLY A 523 -1.61 -32.45 -7.26
C GLY A 523 -0.25 -32.96 -7.74
N PHE A 524 -0.28 -34.04 -8.52
CA PHE A 524 0.93 -34.69 -9.06
C PHE A 524 1.56 -33.89 -10.22
N GLY A 525 2.88 -34.03 -10.40
CA GLY A 525 3.57 -33.48 -11.58
C GLY A 525 3.65 -31.95 -11.59
N GLY A 526 3.63 -31.33 -10.41
CA GLY A 526 3.71 -29.89 -10.23
C GLY A 526 2.40 -29.14 -10.49
N ARG A 527 1.27 -29.85 -10.63
CA ARG A 527 -0.08 -29.28 -10.79
C ARG A 527 -0.74 -28.94 -9.44
N MET A 528 -1.83 -28.20 -9.49
CA MET A 528 -2.84 -28.11 -8.43
C MET A 528 -3.81 -29.30 -8.49
N ASN A 529 -4.36 -29.66 -7.34
CA ASN A 529 -5.41 -30.68 -7.19
C ASN A 529 -6.74 -30.19 -7.81
N VAL A 530 -7.58 -31.11 -8.27
CA VAL A 530 -8.77 -30.82 -9.09
C VAL A 530 -9.93 -31.78 -8.85
N THR A 531 -11.15 -31.30 -9.10
CA THR A 531 -12.32 -32.17 -9.31
C THR A 531 -12.59 -32.29 -10.81
N ARG A 532 -12.61 -33.51 -11.36
CA ARG A 532 -12.92 -33.71 -12.78
C ARG A 532 -14.38 -33.34 -13.07
N HIS A 533 -14.61 -32.61 -14.16
CA HIS A 533 -15.95 -32.18 -14.54
C HIS A 533 -16.84 -33.37 -14.95
N PRO A 534 -18.05 -33.56 -14.38
CA PRO A 534 -18.86 -34.75 -14.62
C PRO A 534 -19.30 -34.92 -16.08
N VAL A 535 -19.48 -33.81 -16.80
CA VAL A 535 -19.89 -33.75 -18.22
C VAL A 535 -18.73 -33.50 -19.20
N LYS A 536 -17.50 -33.93 -18.86
CA LYS A 536 -16.29 -33.83 -19.72
C LYS A 536 -15.82 -32.41 -20.09
N GLY A 537 -16.18 -31.40 -19.32
CA GLY A 537 -15.50 -30.09 -19.34
C GLY A 537 -14.08 -30.17 -18.72
N LYS A 538 -13.35 -29.06 -18.80
CA LYS A 538 -12.10 -28.81 -18.08
C LYS A 538 -12.31 -28.92 -16.56
N ASP A 539 -11.23 -29.28 -15.87
CA ASP A 539 -11.20 -29.48 -14.42
C ASP A 539 -11.81 -28.32 -13.62
N LEU A 540 -12.47 -28.67 -12.51
CA LEU A 540 -13.00 -27.75 -11.50
C LEU A 540 -12.09 -27.73 -10.28
N LEU A 541 -12.30 -26.76 -9.37
CA LEU A 541 -11.62 -26.73 -8.07
C LEU A 541 -11.79 -28.05 -7.30
N PRO A 542 -10.84 -28.41 -6.42
CA PRO A 542 -11.02 -29.55 -5.52
C PRO A 542 -12.21 -29.29 -4.58
N GLN A 543 -13.00 -30.34 -4.31
CA GLN A 543 -14.18 -30.26 -3.43
C GLN A 543 -13.89 -30.82 -2.03
N SER A 544 -14.56 -30.31 -1.00
CA SER A 544 -14.48 -30.84 0.36
C SER A 544 -15.82 -30.84 1.09
N PRO A 545 -16.16 -31.92 1.84
CA PRO A 545 -17.29 -31.95 2.77
C PRO A 545 -16.97 -31.28 4.13
N SER A 546 -15.75 -30.76 4.33
CA SER A 546 -15.29 -30.17 5.60
C SER A 546 -15.78 -28.73 5.87
N HIS A 547 -16.68 -28.21 5.03
CA HIS A 547 -17.22 -26.86 5.10
C HIS A 547 -18.68 -26.95 5.57
N PRO A 548 -18.95 -26.99 6.90
CA PRO A 548 -20.30 -27.19 7.42
C PRO A 548 -21.30 -26.10 6.99
N GLU A 549 -20.80 -24.90 6.68
CA GLU A 549 -21.55 -23.76 6.13
C GLU A 549 -22.12 -23.98 4.72
N CYS A 550 -21.68 -25.03 4.01
CA CYS A 550 -22.01 -25.23 2.61
C CYS A 550 -23.52 -25.47 2.40
N ARG A 551 -24.18 -24.62 1.61
CA ARG A 551 -25.62 -24.70 1.29
C ARG A 551 -25.94 -25.56 0.08
N ALA A 552 -24.93 -26.00 -0.68
CA ALA A 552 -25.08 -26.96 -1.76
C ALA A 552 -25.89 -28.21 -1.34
N PRO A 553 -26.92 -28.62 -2.10
CA PRO A 553 -27.63 -29.89 -1.90
C PRO A 553 -26.73 -31.13 -1.79
N SER A 554 -25.61 -31.16 -2.51
CA SER A 554 -24.60 -32.22 -2.42
C SER A 554 -23.88 -32.30 -1.06
N GLY A 555 -23.83 -31.19 -0.32
CA GLY A 555 -23.06 -31.03 0.90
C GLY A 555 -21.56 -30.76 0.69
N TYR A 556 -21.10 -30.54 -0.55
CA TYR A 556 -19.70 -30.25 -0.89
C TYR A 556 -19.53 -28.80 -1.33
N CYS A 557 -18.49 -28.14 -0.83
CA CYS A 557 -18.03 -26.85 -1.33
C CYS A 557 -16.62 -26.97 -1.93
N PHE A 558 -16.28 -26.06 -2.85
CA PHE A 558 -14.93 -26.00 -3.41
C PHE A 558 -13.94 -25.38 -2.43
N ILE A 559 -12.72 -25.88 -2.45
CA ILE A 559 -11.58 -25.36 -1.69
C ILE A 559 -10.55 -24.75 -2.66
N ALA A 560 -9.93 -23.67 -2.22
CA ALA A 560 -8.82 -22.99 -2.89
C ALA A 560 -7.85 -22.48 -1.81
N GLY A 561 -6.90 -21.62 -2.19
CA GLY A 561 -5.98 -20.97 -1.25
C GLY A 561 -6.66 -19.97 -0.30
N ASP A 562 -7.89 -19.55 -0.58
CA ASP A 562 -8.72 -18.79 0.33
C ASP A 562 -10.04 -19.52 0.63
N GLY A 563 -10.41 -19.57 1.92
CA GLY A 563 -11.60 -20.27 2.39
C GLY A 563 -12.94 -19.70 1.91
N ARG A 564 -12.95 -18.49 1.34
CA ARG A 564 -14.15 -17.82 0.82
C ARG A 564 -14.38 -18.09 -0.66
N ALA A 565 -13.57 -18.92 -1.34
CA ALA A 565 -13.69 -19.19 -2.79
C ALA A 565 -15.07 -19.74 -3.25
N SER A 566 -15.82 -20.37 -2.34
CA SER A 566 -17.20 -20.84 -2.56
C SER A 566 -18.28 -19.84 -2.12
N GLU A 567 -17.92 -18.61 -1.70
CA GLU A 567 -18.88 -17.63 -1.18
C GLU A 567 -19.97 -17.33 -2.20
N GLN A 568 -19.62 -17.09 -3.47
CA GLN A 568 -20.59 -16.91 -4.55
C GLN A 568 -20.05 -17.42 -5.92
N PRO A 569 -20.94 -17.76 -6.87
CA PRO A 569 -20.58 -18.51 -8.08
C PRO A 569 -19.55 -17.84 -9.00
N ALA A 570 -19.61 -16.51 -9.16
CA ALA A 570 -18.67 -15.77 -10.00
C ALA A 570 -17.26 -15.66 -9.37
N LEU A 571 -17.15 -15.68 -8.03
CA LEU A 571 -15.86 -15.84 -7.34
C LEU A 571 -15.30 -17.25 -7.59
N THR A 572 -16.14 -18.28 -7.43
CA THR A 572 -15.75 -19.68 -7.73
C THR A 572 -15.24 -19.84 -9.17
N VAL A 573 -15.86 -19.14 -10.14
CA VAL A 573 -15.44 -19.11 -11.54
C VAL A 573 -14.02 -18.58 -11.69
N ILE A 574 -13.69 -17.42 -11.12
CA ILE A 574 -12.34 -16.85 -11.29
C ILE A 574 -11.26 -17.66 -10.56
N HIS A 575 -11.52 -18.20 -9.36
CA HIS A 575 -10.62 -19.17 -8.71
C HIS A 575 -10.39 -20.42 -9.57
N THR A 576 -11.45 -20.95 -10.20
CA THR A 576 -11.35 -22.11 -11.11
C THR A 576 -10.47 -21.79 -12.32
N LEU A 577 -10.62 -20.62 -12.93
CA LEU A 577 -9.83 -20.21 -14.10
C LEU A 577 -8.35 -19.98 -13.77
N TYR A 578 -8.03 -19.43 -12.59
CA TYR A 578 -6.64 -19.28 -12.12
C TYR A 578 -5.98 -20.62 -11.76
N MET A 579 -6.73 -21.55 -11.16
CA MET A 579 -6.25 -22.93 -10.93
C MET A 579 -5.97 -23.64 -12.27
N ARG A 580 -6.88 -23.52 -13.25
CA ARG A 580 -6.69 -24.06 -14.60
C ARG A 580 -5.44 -23.47 -15.26
N GLU A 581 -5.18 -22.16 -15.10
CA GLU A 581 -4.00 -21.50 -15.66
C GLU A 581 -2.69 -22.03 -15.04
N HIS A 582 -2.61 -22.23 -13.72
CA HIS A 582 -1.44 -22.86 -13.11
C HIS A 582 -1.17 -24.24 -13.71
N ASN A 583 -2.20 -25.07 -13.89
CA ASN A 583 -2.07 -26.39 -14.51
C ASN A 583 -1.61 -26.30 -15.97
N ARG A 584 -2.12 -25.33 -16.75
CA ARG A 584 -1.68 -25.05 -18.12
C ARG A 584 -0.20 -24.64 -18.18
N LEU A 585 0.24 -23.80 -17.25
CA LEU A 585 1.63 -23.37 -17.11
C LEU A 585 2.54 -24.56 -16.73
N ALA A 586 2.19 -25.35 -15.72
CA ALA A 586 2.95 -26.52 -15.28
C ALA A 586 3.11 -27.55 -16.42
N ASP A 587 2.02 -27.92 -17.09
CA ASP A 587 2.04 -28.86 -18.23
C ASP A 587 2.93 -28.35 -19.38
N SER A 588 2.96 -27.03 -19.60
CA SER A 588 3.73 -26.42 -20.69
C SER A 588 5.20 -26.25 -20.34
N LEU A 589 5.52 -25.90 -19.09
CA LEU A 589 6.90 -25.88 -18.57
C LEU A 589 7.52 -27.28 -18.62
N HIS A 590 6.78 -28.33 -18.29
CA HIS A 590 7.26 -29.72 -18.40
C HIS A 590 7.61 -30.11 -19.85
N ARG A 591 6.85 -29.65 -20.86
CA ARG A 591 7.20 -29.87 -22.28
C ARG A 591 8.48 -29.15 -22.69
N VAL A 592 8.75 -27.98 -22.12
CA VAL A 592 9.92 -27.15 -22.43
C VAL A 592 11.17 -27.62 -21.67
N ASN A 593 10.99 -28.09 -20.43
CA ASN A 593 12.02 -28.61 -19.53
C ASN A 593 11.61 -30.00 -18.98
N PRO A 594 11.71 -31.09 -19.77
CA PRO A 594 11.31 -32.43 -19.32
C PRO A 594 12.14 -32.99 -18.16
N HIS A 595 13.28 -32.35 -17.85
CA HIS A 595 14.18 -32.69 -16.74
C HIS A 595 13.79 -32.06 -15.40
N TRP A 596 12.77 -31.20 -15.34
CA TRP A 596 12.29 -30.61 -14.09
C TRP A 596 11.44 -31.60 -13.29
N ASP A 597 11.68 -31.64 -11.99
CA ASP A 597 10.83 -32.34 -11.03
C ASP A 597 9.53 -31.57 -10.71
N GLU A 598 8.64 -32.21 -9.96
CA GLU A 598 7.33 -31.63 -9.63
C GLU A 598 7.39 -30.42 -8.69
N GLU A 599 8.43 -30.26 -7.87
CA GLU A 599 8.59 -29.08 -7.03
C GLU A 599 8.99 -27.88 -7.88
N ARG A 600 9.97 -28.05 -8.77
CA ARG A 600 10.43 -27.02 -9.69
C ARG A 600 9.32 -26.60 -10.66
N LEU A 601 8.56 -27.56 -11.19
CA LEU A 601 7.38 -27.27 -12.02
C LEU A 601 6.33 -26.45 -11.25
N TYR A 602 5.97 -26.87 -10.04
CA TYR A 602 5.01 -26.15 -9.19
C TYR A 602 5.48 -24.71 -8.90
N GLN A 603 6.73 -24.55 -8.45
CA GLN A 603 7.25 -23.24 -8.05
C GLN A 603 7.43 -22.29 -9.23
N HIS A 604 7.86 -22.77 -10.41
CA HIS A 604 7.90 -21.92 -11.61
C HIS A 604 6.51 -21.58 -12.13
N ALA A 605 5.56 -22.52 -12.14
CA ALA A 605 4.17 -22.24 -12.54
C ALA A 605 3.50 -21.23 -11.58
N ARG A 606 3.70 -21.38 -10.26
CA ARG A 606 3.28 -20.41 -9.23
C ARG A 606 3.94 -19.04 -9.45
N ARG A 607 5.26 -19.00 -9.58
CA ARG A 607 6.02 -17.75 -9.77
C ARG A 607 5.61 -17.01 -11.05
N ILE A 608 5.34 -17.72 -12.15
CA ILE A 608 4.81 -17.11 -13.38
C ILE A 608 3.38 -16.60 -13.14
N LEU A 609 2.45 -17.40 -12.59
CA LEU A 609 1.06 -16.95 -12.38
C LEU A 609 0.99 -15.69 -11.50
N ILE A 610 1.79 -15.63 -10.44
CA ILE A 610 1.93 -14.43 -9.60
C ILE A 610 2.36 -13.21 -10.43
N ALA A 611 3.36 -13.36 -11.31
CA ALA A 611 3.80 -12.27 -12.18
C ALA A 611 2.72 -11.85 -13.19
N LEU A 612 1.94 -12.80 -13.74
CA LEU A 612 0.79 -12.48 -14.59
C LEU A 612 -0.29 -11.69 -13.83
N GLN A 613 -0.62 -12.12 -12.61
CA GLN A 613 -1.59 -11.44 -11.74
C GLN A 613 -1.10 -10.03 -11.37
N GLN A 614 0.15 -9.89 -10.92
CA GLN A 614 0.77 -8.58 -10.65
C GLN A 614 0.76 -7.66 -11.87
N HIS A 615 1.07 -8.19 -13.06
CA HIS A 615 1.00 -7.43 -14.30
C HIS A 615 -0.43 -6.95 -14.59
N ILE A 616 -1.42 -7.84 -14.55
CA ILE A 616 -2.84 -7.51 -14.79
C ILE A 616 -3.35 -6.47 -13.77
N ILE A 617 -2.98 -6.59 -12.49
CA ILE A 617 -3.39 -5.64 -11.46
C ILE A 617 -2.91 -4.22 -11.80
N TYR A 618 -1.63 -4.03 -12.14
CA TYR A 618 -1.08 -2.69 -12.34
C TYR A 618 -1.28 -2.15 -13.77
N ASN A 619 -1.40 -3.03 -14.77
CA ASN A 619 -1.61 -2.65 -16.18
C ASN A 619 -3.09 -2.43 -16.50
N GLU A 620 -3.96 -3.34 -16.05
CA GLU A 620 -5.38 -3.31 -16.36
C GLU A 620 -6.20 -2.70 -15.22
N PHE A 621 -6.14 -3.27 -14.01
CA PHE A 621 -7.09 -2.96 -12.93
C PHE A 621 -6.91 -1.57 -12.31
N LEU A 622 -5.74 -1.28 -11.73
CA LEU A 622 -5.50 -0.03 -10.97
C LEU A 622 -5.78 1.24 -11.79
N PRO A 623 -5.47 1.33 -13.10
CA PRO A 623 -5.80 2.52 -13.90
C PRO A 623 -7.30 2.81 -14.04
N ARG A 624 -8.18 1.80 -14.02
CA ARG A 624 -9.65 2.01 -13.98
C ARG A 624 -10.11 2.50 -12.61
N LEU A 625 -9.47 2.00 -11.57
CA LEU A 625 -9.81 2.31 -10.19
C LEU A 625 -9.39 3.74 -9.79
N LEU A 626 -8.11 4.08 -10.02
CA LEU A 626 -7.47 5.29 -9.52
C LEU A 626 -7.41 6.43 -10.55
N GLY A 627 -7.54 6.13 -11.84
CA GLY A 627 -7.30 7.08 -12.91
C GLY A 627 -5.81 7.44 -13.10
N TRP A 628 -5.46 7.91 -14.29
CA TRP A 628 -4.06 8.12 -14.68
C TRP A 628 -3.31 9.14 -13.82
N THR A 629 -4.00 10.15 -13.26
CA THR A 629 -3.40 11.15 -12.39
C THR A 629 -2.84 10.51 -11.10
N ALA A 630 -3.63 9.68 -10.42
CA ALA A 630 -3.20 8.99 -9.21
C ALA A 630 -2.19 7.86 -9.52
N ILE A 631 -2.34 7.15 -10.64
CA ILE A 631 -1.34 6.17 -11.12
C ILE A 631 0.04 6.81 -11.28
N ASN A 632 0.13 8.04 -11.78
CA ASN A 632 1.40 8.76 -11.88
C ASN A 632 1.87 9.28 -10.51
N LEU A 633 0.96 9.85 -9.69
CA LEU A 633 1.27 10.40 -8.37
C LEU A 633 1.87 9.37 -7.40
N TYR A 634 1.31 8.15 -7.39
CA TYR A 634 1.77 7.04 -6.55
C TYR A 634 2.79 6.14 -7.27
N GLU A 635 3.34 6.61 -8.40
CA GLU A 635 4.37 5.94 -9.22
C GLU A 635 3.94 4.58 -9.82
N LEU A 636 2.67 4.19 -9.71
CA LEU A 636 2.13 2.84 -9.99
C LEU A 636 2.24 2.40 -11.46
N LYS A 637 2.55 3.31 -12.38
CA LYS A 637 2.75 3.00 -13.80
C LYS A 637 3.87 1.98 -14.02
N LEU A 638 3.58 0.92 -14.77
CA LEU A 638 4.54 -0.11 -15.18
C LEU A 638 5.49 0.37 -16.27
N ARG A 639 6.63 -0.32 -16.43
CA ARG A 639 7.57 -0.07 -17.52
C ARG A 639 7.27 -0.94 -18.75
N PRO A 640 7.47 -0.41 -19.97
CA PRO A 640 7.31 -1.20 -21.20
C PRO A 640 8.47 -2.20 -21.41
N GLN A 641 9.66 -1.91 -20.89
CA GLN A 641 10.87 -2.69 -21.11
C GLN A 641 11.87 -2.55 -19.94
N GLY A 642 12.81 -3.50 -19.85
CA GLY A 642 13.81 -3.58 -18.78
C GLY A 642 13.20 -3.81 -17.39
N TYR A 643 13.98 -3.53 -16.35
CA TYR A 643 13.59 -3.68 -14.94
C TYR A 643 12.98 -2.39 -14.35
N TYR A 644 12.25 -2.56 -13.25
CA TYR A 644 11.75 -1.46 -12.43
C TYR A 644 12.91 -0.70 -11.79
N LYS A 645 13.21 0.46 -12.35
CA LYS A 645 14.07 1.47 -11.70
C LYS A 645 13.17 2.57 -11.12
N GLY A 646 13.30 2.82 -9.83
CA GLY A 646 12.60 3.90 -9.14
C GLY A 646 12.98 5.22 -9.78
N THR A 647 12.03 5.83 -10.50
CA THR A 647 12.28 7.07 -11.21
C THR A 647 12.33 8.22 -10.21
N ALA A 648 13.49 8.86 -10.06
CA ALA A 648 13.47 10.30 -9.89
C ALA A 648 12.62 10.89 -11.04
N PRO A 649 11.73 11.88 -10.80
CA PRO A 649 10.79 12.35 -11.79
C PRO A 649 11.48 12.69 -13.11
N LEU A 650 10.90 12.24 -14.23
CA LEU A 650 11.48 12.40 -15.56
C LEU A 650 11.75 13.89 -15.85
N GLY A 651 13.04 14.23 -15.97
CA GLY A 651 13.50 15.48 -16.55
C GLY A 651 13.16 15.52 -18.04
N GLY A 652 11.91 15.85 -18.35
CA GLY A 652 11.48 16.38 -19.64
C GLY A 652 10.96 17.81 -19.42
N PRO A 653 11.12 18.73 -20.40
CA PRO A 653 10.73 20.12 -20.22
C PRO A 653 9.20 20.26 -20.19
N LEU A 654 8.61 20.11 -19.01
CA LEU A 654 7.39 20.84 -18.67
C LEU A 654 7.72 22.32 -18.82
N ASN A 655 6.97 23.02 -19.69
CA ASN A 655 7.09 24.45 -19.88
C ASN A 655 6.81 25.17 -18.55
N LEU A 656 7.88 25.48 -17.82
CA LEU A 656 7.85 26.16 -16.52
C LEU A 656 7.55 27.67 -16.66
N GLY A 657 6.69 28.02 -17.62
CA GLY A 657 6.42 29.39 -18.06
C GLY A 657 5.03 29.94 -17.70
N GLN A 658 4.07 29.10 -17.29
CA GLN A 658 2.71 29.53 -16.96
C GLN A 658 2.07 28.67 -15.85
N THR A 659 2.45 28.89 -14.59
CA THR A 659 1.62 28.73 -13.36
C THR A 659 2.39 28.95 -12.05
N CYS A 660 3.71 29.07 -12.07
CA CYS A 660 4.49 29.45 -10.88
C CYS A 660 4.44 30.97 -10.67
N ASN A 661 3.27 31.51 -10.28
CA ASN A 661 3.12 32.92 -9.93
C ASN A 661 1.92 33.21 -9.00
N ILE A 662 1.71 32.37 -7.98
CA ILE A 662 0.95 32.73 -6.78
C ILE A 662 1.73 32.27 -5.53
N LEU A 663 2.20 33.27 -4.76
CA LEU A 663 2.63 33.23 -3.35
C LEU A 663 3.89 32.43 -2.95
N LEU A 664 5.04 33.13 -2.88
CA LEU A 664 5.74 33.58 -1.65
C LEU A 664 6.99 34.41 -2.04
N PRO A 665 7.67 35.18 -1.15
CA PRO A 665 7.27 35.70 0.17
C PRO A 665 7.56 37.22 0.40
N VAL A 666 6.81 37.90 1.28
CA VAL A 666 7.31 39.09 2.01
C VAL A 666 6.78 39.10 3.47
N LEU A 667 7.68 38.69 4.37
CA LEU A 667 7.90 39.16 5.76
C LEU A 667 6.80 39.15 6.85
N LEU A 668 7.23 38.54 7.97
CA LEU A 668 6.85 38.69 9.39
C LEU A 668 5.81 37.72 9.98
N GLY A 669 6.26 36.90 10.94
CA GLY A 669 5.40 36.22 11.92
C GLY A 669 5.56 34.70 12.05
N GLY A 670 6.51 34.30 12.92
CA GLY A 670 6.51 33.12 13.80
C GLY A 670 5.64 31.86 13.59
N ARG A 671 6.33 30.73 13.83
CA ARG A 671 5.89 29.48 14.50
C ARG A 671 5.33 28.31 13.66
N ASP A 672 5.79 27.13 14.10
CA ASP A 672 5.19 25.79 14.07
C ASP A 672 4.95 25.09 12.71
N GLU A 673 6.03 24.51 12.15
CA GLU A 673 5.95 23.39 11.20
C GLU A 673 6.16 22.02 11.89
N GLN A 674 5.27 21.67 12.82
CA GLN A 674 5.07 20.27 13.24
C GLN A 674 3.86 19.63 12.56
N GLN A 675 3.57 20.05 11.32
CA GLN A 675 2.69 19.27 10.45
C GLN A 675 3.34 17.93 10.11
N LEU A 676 2.51 16.89 9.92
CA LEU A 676 2.90 15.66 9.21
C LEU A 676 3.33 16.01 7.78
N ARG A 677 4.57 16.49 7.62
CA ARG A 677 5.26 16.40 6.34
C ARG A 677 5.44 14.92 6.07
N ILE A 678 4.74 14.45 5.05
CA ILE A 678 5.16 13.34 4.20
C ILE A 678 6.54 13.72 3.65
N ARG A 679 7.59 13.61 4.48
CA ARG A 679 8.97 13.97 4.13
C ARG A 679 9.46 12.96 3.11
N ASN A 680 9.36 13.33 1.84
CA ASN A 680 10.13 12.81 0.72
C ASN A 680 10.52 11.32 0.82
N LEU A 681 9.53 10.41 0.74
CA LEU A 681 9.77 9.01 0.34
C LEU A 681 10.28 8.87 -1.12
N ASN A 682 10.49 10.00 -1.79
CA ASN A 682 10.95 10.17 -3.16
C ASN A 682 12.47 10.40 -3.22
N GLN A 683 13.25 9.51 -2.61
CA GLN A 683 14.69 9.37 -2.89
C GLN A 683 15.06 7.89 -3.00
N CYS A 684 14.84 7.32 -4.19
CA CYS A 684 15.83 6.39 -4.72
C CYS A 684 17.07 7.24 -5.05
N PHE A 685 18.15 7.09 -4.29
CA PHE A 685 19.39 7.82 -4.57
C PHE A 685 19.90 7.45 -5.98
N PRO A 686 20.40 8.42 -6.78
CA PRO A 686 21.06 8.10 -8.04
C PRO A 686 22.37 7.35 -7.74
N GLY A 687 22.33 6.02 -7.75
CA GLY A 687 23.47 5.17 -7.44
C GLY A 687 23.16 3.78 -6.85
N SER A 688 21.98 3.56 -6.25
CA SER A 688 21.61 2.22 -5.76
C SER A 688 20.91 1.40 -6.86
N ALA A 689 21.56 0.34 -7.34
CA ALA A 689 21.06 -0.55 -8.40
C ALA A 689 20.02 -1.59 -7.92
N ALA A 690 19.10 -1.18 -7.04
CA ALA A 690 17.96 -1.98 -6.60
C ALA A 690 16.82 -1.06 -6.14
N CYS A 691 15.60 -1.38 -6.56
CA CYS A 691 14.43 -0.51 -6.33
C CYS A 691 13.37 -1.14 -5.41
N TYR A 692 13.56 -2.41 -5.05
CA TYR A 692 13.07 -2.97 -3.80
C TYR A 692 13.72 -2.24 -2.62
N SER A 693 12.91 -1.84 -1.63
CA SER A 693 13.36 -1.09 -0.46
C SER A 693 13.24 -1.93 0.83
N PRO A 694 14.33 -2.54 1.33
CA PRO A 694 14.29 -3.42 2.51
C PRO A 694 13.98 -2.69 3.84
N THR A 695 13.82 -1.38 3.80
CA THR A 695 13.42 -0.53 4.93
C THR A 695 11.93 -0.13 4.91
N CYS A 696 11.17 -0.48 3.88
CA CYS A 696 9.74 -0.13 3.80
C CYS A 696 8.83 -1.31 4.19
N ASN A 697 7.58 -0.98 4.53
CA ASN A 697 6.62 -1.92 5.08
C ASN A 697 5.50 -2.24 4.06
N PRO A 698 5.39 -3.50 3.56
CA PRO A 698 4.31 -3.96 2.69
C PRO A 698 3.01 -4.27 3.44
N THR A 699 3.02 -4.39 4.78
CA THR A 699 1.85 -4.80 5.57
C THR A 699 0.62 -3.95 5.22
N ILE A 700 -0.53 -4.62 5.04
CA ILE A 700 -1.78 -3.96 4.70
C ILE A 700 -2.20 -2.99 5.82
N VAL A 701 -2.52 -1.75 5.47
CA VAL A 701 -3.06 -0.77 6.42
C VAL A 701 -4.52 -1.07 6.74
N ASN A 702 -4.91 -0.91 8.01
CA ASN A 702 -6.21 -1.30 8.53
C ASN A 702 -7.34 -0.52 7.82
N GLU A 703 -7.09 0.74 7.50
CA GLU A 703 -7.97 1.61 6.71
C GLU A 703 -8.31 1.06 5.32
N PHE A 704 -7.36 0.36 4.69
CA PHE A 704 -7.55 -0.26 3.39
C PHE A 704 -8.50 -1.47 3.50
N ALA A 705 -8.22 -2.37 4.43
CA ALA A 705 -8.99 -3.61 4.64
C ALA A 705 -10.36 -3.39 5.30
N ALA A 706 -10.49 -2.43 6.21
CA ALA A 706 -11.73 -2.13 6.93
C ALA A 706 -12.66 -1.17 6.18
N ALA A 707 -12.15 -0.35 5.25
CA ALA A 707 -12.95 0.63 4.51
C ALA A 707 -12.58 0.76 3.02
N ALA A 708 -11.39 1.26 2.68
CA ALA A 708 -11.14 1.82 1.35
C ALA A 708 -11.20 0.80 0.20
N PHE A 709 -10.82 -0.47 0.42
CA PHE A 709 -10.90 -1.50 -0.62
C PHE A 709 -12.25 -2.25 -0.66
N ARG A 710 -13.18 -1.92 0.24
CA ARG A 710 -14.56 -2.46 0.28
C ARG A 710 -15.50 -1.83 -0.76
N ILE A 711 -14.97 -1.02 -1.65
CA ILE A 711 -15.65 -0.41 -2.80
C ILE A 711 -16.40 -1.41 -3.68
N GLY A 712 -15.93 -2.67 -3.74
CA GLY A 712 -16.57 -3.74 -4.50
C GLY A 712 -18.03 -3.97 -4.13
N HIS A 713 -18.43 -3.64 -2.90
CA HIS A 713 -19.81 -3.81 -2.45
C HIS A 713 -20.83 -2.88 -3.11
N SER A 714 -20.44 -1.68 -3.54
CA SER A 714 -21.30 -0.77 -4.33
C SER A 714 -21.37 -1.20 -5.81
N LEU A 715 -20.30 -1.81 -6.31
CA LEU A 715 -20.21 -2.34 -7.67
C LEU A 715 -21.07 -3.62 -7.90
N LEU A 716 -21.70 -4.19 -6.87
CA LEU A 716 -22.45 -5.44 -6.93
C LEU A 716 -23.78 -5.31 -7.67
N ARG A 717 -23.96 -6.14 -8.70
CA ARG A 717 -25.24 -6.35 -9.38
C ARG A 717 -26.15 -7.30 -8.57
N PRO A 718 -27.48 -7.12 -8.56
CA PRO A 718 -28.40 -8.04 -7.89
C PRO A 718 -28.44 -9.45 -8.50
N HIS A 719 -27.97 -9.60 -9.75
CA HIS A 719 -27.94 -10.86 -10.47
C HIS A 719 -26.57 -11.06 -11.12
N ILE A 720 -26.06 -12.29 -11.07
CA ILE A 720 -24.91 -12.74 -11.87
C ILE A 720 -25.47 -13.16 -13.26
N PRO A 721 -25.09 -12.44 -14.33
CA PRO A 721 -25.59 -12.73 -15.67
C PRO A 721 -24.86 -13.91 -16.30
N ARG A 722 -25.56 -14.59 -17.20
CA ARG A 722 -25.05 -15.74 -17.98
C ARG A 722 -25.20 -15.45 -19.46
N LEU A 723 -24.15 -15.65 -20.24
CA LEU A 723 -24.14 -15.41 -21.69
C LEU A 723 -23.63 -16.62 -22.49
N SER A 724 -24.30 -16.93 -23.59
CA SER A 724 -23.93 -18.02 -24.50
C SER A 724 -22.57 -17.75 -25.19
N PRO A 725 -22.00 -18.74 -25.91
CA PRO A 725 -20.82 -18.52 -26.76
C PRO A 725 -21.00 -17.45 -27.85
N THR A 726 -22.23 -17.08 -28.18
CA THR A 726 -22.59 -15.98 -29.12
C THR A 726 -22.97 -14.68 -28.39
N TYR A 727 -22.70 -14.58 -27.09
CA TYR A 727 -23.03 -13.43 -26.22
C TYR A 727 -24.54 -13.10 -26.12
N GLN A 728 -25.40 -14.08 -26.37
CA GLN A 728 -26.84 -13.97 -26.10
C GLN A 728 -27.13 -14.27 -24.62
N VAL A 729 -28.15 -13.62 -24.05
CA VAL A 729 -28.57 -13.86 -22.66
C VAL A 729 -29.05 -15.30 -22.48
N VAL A 730 -28.59 -15.95 -21.42
CA VAL A 730 -29.02 -17.30 -21.01
C VAL A 730 -29.84 -17.19 -19.73
N ASP A 731 -31.14 -17.46 -19.85
CA ASP A 731 -32.06 -17.42 -18.72
C ASP A 731 -32.15 -18.76 -17.96
N PRO A 732 -32.47 -18.73 -16.66
CA PRO A 732 -32.52 -17.55 -15.81
C PRO A 732 -31.11 -17.06 -15.41
N PRO A 733 -30.92 -15.75 -15.15
CA PRO A 733 -29.73 -15.26 -14.47
C PRO A 733 -29.71 -15.75 -13.01
N ILE A 734 -28.53 -15.80 -12.39
CA ILE A 734 -28.40 -16.27 -11.01
C ILE A 734 -28.62 -15.08 -10.07
N LEU A 735 -29.74 -15.07 -9.34
CA LEU A 735 -30.00 -14.10 -8.28
C LEU A 735 -28.94 -14.26 -7.16
N LEU A 736 -28.27 -13.17 -6.77
CA LEU A 736 -27.08 -13.21 -5.91
C LEU A 736 -27.32 -13.95 -4.60
N ARG A 737 -28.42 -13.67 -3.90
CA ARG A 737 -28.77 -14.36 -2.64
C ARG A 737 -28.95 -15.88 -2.75
N SER A 738 -29.22 -16.39 -3.95
CA SER A 738 -29.39 -17.84 -4.22
C SER A 738 -28.08 -18.54 -4.61
N GLY A 739 -27.04 -17.75 -4.91
CA GLY A 739 -25.69 -18.22 -5.21
C GLY A 739 -24.85 -18.49 -3.96
N PHE A 740 -25.15 -17.83 -2.84
CA PHE A 740 -24.29 -17.86 -1.65
C PHE A 740 -24.05 -19.28 -1.11
N PHE A 741 -22.78 -19.70 -1.07
CA PHE A 741 -22.33 -21.03 -0.60
C PHE A 741 -23.03 -22.22 -1.28
N ASN A 742 -23.44 -22.05 -2.54
CA ASN A 742 -24.16 -23.05 -3.33
C ASN A 742 -23.43 -23.41 -4.65
N PRO A 743 -22.21 -24.00 -4.59
CA PRO A 743 -21.43 -24.34 -5.79
C PRO A 743 -22.00 -25.44 -6.68
N ASP A 744 -23.06 -26.16 -6.28
CA ASP A 744 -23.67 -27.23 -7.09
C ASP A 744 -24.08 -26.76 -8.50
N MET A 745 -24.40 -25.46 -8.67
CA MET A 745 -24.71 -24.91 -9.99
C MET A 745 -23.53 -24.90 -10.96
N ILE A 746 -22.28 -24.88 -10.48
CA ILE A 746 -21.07 -24.83 -11.30
C ILE A 746 -20.85 -26.12 -12.09
N TYR A 747 -21.39 -27.26 -11.63
CA TYR A 747 -21.33 -28.53 -12.36
C TYR A 747 -22.23 -28.59 -13.60
N GLN A 748 -23.12 -27.61 -13.80
CA GLN A 748 -23.95 -27.54 -15.00
C GLN A 748 -23.10 -27.28 -16.24
N VAL A 749 -23.51 -27.86 -17.37
CA VAL A 749 -22.84 -27.70 -18.67
C VAL A 749 -22.66 -26.21 -18.97
N ASN A 750 -21.45 -25.80 -19.36
CA ASN A 750 -21.07 -24.42 -19.71
C ASN A 750 -21.17 -23.36 -18.59
N MET A 751 -21.50 -23.70 -17.33
CA MET A 751 -21.76 -22.67 -16.31
C MET A 751 -20.56 -21.73 -16.05
N ILE A 752 -19.34 -22.28 -15.99
CA ILE A 752 -18.09 -21.49 -15.87
C ILE A 752 -17.99 -20.46 -16.99
N ASP A 753 -18.18 -20.93 -18.22
CA ASP A 753 -18.10 -20.19 -19.47
C ASP A 753 -19.18 -19.11 -19.60
N GLU A 754 -20.41 -19.43 -19.19
CA GLU A 754 -21.56 -18.53 -19.26
C GLU A 754 -21.44 -17.38 -18.26
N ILE A 755 -21.02 -17.67 -17.04
CA ILE A 755 -20.74 -16.66 -16.02
C ILE A 755 -19.53 -15.83 -16.44
N ALA A 756 -18.44 -16.44 -16.91
CA ALA A 756 -17.25 -15.70 -17.36
C ALA A 756 -17.58 -14.70 -18.49
N ARG A 757 -18.35 -15.13 -19.51
CA ARG A 757 -18.83 -14.21 -20.57
C ARG A 757 -19.77 -13.15 -20.01
N GLY A 758 -20.67 -13.51 -19.10
CA GLY A 758 -21.56 -12.57 -18.41
C GLY A 758 -20.81 -11.47 -17.67
N LEU A 759 -19.82 -11.83 -16.86
CA LEU A 759 -18.98 -10.90 -16.11
C LEU A 759 -18.27 -9.90 -17.03
N VAL A 760 -17.67 -10.35 -18.12
CA VAL A 760 -16.90 -9.46 -19.00
C VAL A 760 -17.78 -8.64 -19.95
N SER A 761 -19.02 -9.06 -20.26
CA SER A 761 -19.88 -8.39 -21.26
C SER A 761 -21.13 -7.70 -20.69
N THR A 762 -21.27 -7.59 -19.38
CA THR A 762 -22.36 -6.81 -18.74
C THR A 762 -21.81 -5.68 -17.87
N PRO A 763 -22.55 -4.57 -17.71
CA PRO A 763 -22.10 -3.46 -16.89
C PRO A 763 -22.11 -3.79 -15.40
N VAL A 764 -21.11 -3.23 -14.73
CA VAL A 764 -21.03 -3.13 -13.27
C VAL A 764 -21.98 -2.02 -12.78
N GLU A 765 -22.45 -2.07 -11.54
CA GLU A 765 -23.04 -0.87 -10.90
C GLU A 765 -21.94 0.20 -10.74
N ASN A 766 -22.34 1.47 -10.67
CA ASN A 766 -21.42 2.59 -10.51
C ASN A 766 -20.79 2.60 -9.11
N MET A 767 -19.59 3.19 -8.97
CA MET A 767 -19.06 3.52 -7.65
C MET A 767 -19.72 4.83 -7.20
N ASP A 768 -20.69 4.71 -6.31
CA ASP A 768 -21.34 5.83 -5.63
C ASP A 768 -21.96 5.34 -4.30
N GLN A 769 -22.82 6.15 -3.68
CA GLN A 769 -23.48 5.74 -2.45
C GLN A 769 -24.46 4.56 -2.62
N PHE A 770 -24.98 4.25 -3.80
CA PHE A 770 -26.03 3.23 -3.95
C PHE A 770 -25.49 1.80 -3.89
N ILE A 771 -26.24 0.91 -3.22
CA ILE A 771 -25.83 -0.47 -2.94
C ILE A 771 -27.06 -1.39 -2.97
N THR A 772 -26.93 -2.53 -3.65
CA THR A 772 -28.07 -3.41 -3.93
C THR A 772 -28.70 -4.06 -2.69
N GLY A 773 -30.03 -4.20 -2.71
CA GLY A 773 -30.85 -4.90 -1.72
C GLY A 773 -30.39 -6.33 -1.44
N GLU A 774 -29.78 -7.02 -2.42
CA GLU A 774 -29.25 -8.38 -2.25
C GLU A 774 -28.20 -8.49 -1.12
N VAL A 775 -27.49 -7.40 -0.80
CA VAL A 775 -26.49 -7.38 0.30
C VAL A 775 -26.83 -6.43 1.44
N THR A 776 -27.74 -5.46 1.26
CA THR A 776 -28.21 -4.61 2.36
C THR A 776 -29.39 -5.19 3.13
N ASN A 777 -30.17 -6.11 2.55
CA ASN A 777 -31.33 -6.75 3.19
C ASN A 777 -31.31 -8.29 3.14
N HIS A 778 -30.55 -8.87 2.21
CA HIS A 778 -30.66 -10.31 1.87
C HIS A 778 -29.34 -11.09 1.98
N LEU A 779 -28.29 -10.50 2.57
CA LEU A 779 -26.99 -11.17 2.72
C LEU A 779 -27.17 -12.48 3.51
N PHE A 780 -26.76 -13.58 2.88
CA PHE A 780 -26.86 -14.94 3.40
C PHE A 780 -28.27 -15.35 3.90
N GLU A 781 -29.36 -14.75 3.40
CA GLU A 781 -30.71 -15.03 3.90
C GLU A 781 -31.07 -16.52 3.89
N ASP A 782 -31.82 -16.98 4.89
CA ASP A 782 -32.62 -18.19 4.78
C ASP A 782 -34.03 -17.79 4.35
N ARG A 783 -34.38 -18.15 3.10
CA ARG A 783 -35.66 -17.85 2.47
C ARG A 783 -36.88 -18.41 3.21
N LYS A 784 -36.67 -19.36 4.14
CA LYS A 784 -37.74 -19.94 4.99
C LYS A 784 -38.02 -19.11 6.24
N ILE A 785 -37.11 -18.22 6.62
CA ILE A 785 -37.17 -17.43 7.85
C ILE A 785 -37.27 -15.95 7.47
N PRO A 786 -38.43 -15.29 7.64
CA PRO A 786 -38.60 -13.87 7.34
C PRO A 786 -37.54 -13.01 8.04
N HIS A 787 -37.00 -12.02 7.33
CA HIS A 787 -36.01 -11.07 7.84
C HIS A 787 -34.73 -11.72 8.41
N SER A 788 -34.39 -12.94 7.98
CA SER A 788 -33.20 -13.66 8.42
C SER A 788 -31.89 -13.08 7.87
N GLY A 789 -31.92 -12.50 6.65
CA GLY A 789 -30.79 -11.86 5.98
C GLY A 789 -30.16 -10.73 6.79
N ILE A 790 -28.91 -10.41 6.45
CA ILE A 790 -28.05 -9.44 7.14
C ILE A 790 -27.76 -8.25 6.20
N ASP A 791 -27.37 -7.11 6.79
CA ASP A 791 -26.94 -5.91 6.07
C ASP A 791 -25.40 -5.81 6.03
N LEU A 792 -24.78 -6.08 4.88
CA LEU A 792 -23.34 -6.02 4.64
C LEU A 792 -22.75 -4.63 4.92
N ILE A 793 -23.51 -3.57 4.72
CA ILE A 793 -23.06 -2.19 4.83
C ILE A 793 -23.12 -1.71 6.27
N ALA A 794 -24.15 -2.13 7.01
CA ALA A 794 -24.15 -2.05 8.46
C ALA A 794 -22.96 -2.83 9.06
N LEU A 795 -22.65 -4.03 8.56
CA LEU A 795 -21.46 -4.78 8.98
C LEU A 795 -20.15 -4.04 8.68
N ASN A 796 -20.01 -3.40 7.51
CA ASN A 796 -18.80 -2.61 7.16
C ASN A 796 -18.58 -1.43 8.11
N ILE A 797 -19.63 -0.65 8.39
CA ILE A 797 -19.56 0.49 9.30
C ILE A 797 -19.23 0.02 10.73
N GLN A 798 -19.89 -1.04 11.19
CA GLN A 798 -19.64 -1.63 12.50
C GLN A 798 -18.22 -2.22 12.61
N ARG A 799 -17.68 -2.79 11.52
CA ARG A 799 -16.29 -3.29 11.44
C ARG A 799 -15.27 -2.14 11.50
N GLY A 800 -15.55 -1.00 10.86
CA GLY A 800 -14.73 0.21 11.01
C GLY A 800 -14.62 0.68 12.47
N ARG A 801 -15.74 0.68 13.21
CA ARG A 801 -15.79 1.04 14.64
C ARG A 801 -15.07 0.00 15.52
N ASP A 802 -15.27 -1.30 15.24
CA ASP A 802 -14.57 -2.42 15.89
C ASP A 802 -13.04 -2.34 15.75
N HIS A 803 -12.58 -1.89 14.57
CA HIS A 803 -11.17 -1.71 14.23
C HIS A 803 -10.57 -0.38 14.73
N GLY A 804 -11.36 0.47 15.40
CA GLY A 804 -10.89 1.78 15.88
C GLY A 804 -10.47 2.72 14.74
N ILE A 805 -11.11 2.63 13.57
CA ILE A 805 -10.84 3.51 12.43
C ILE A 805 -11.32 4.93 12.76
N ARG A 806 -10.46 5.93 12.51
CA ARG A 806 -10.75 7.36 12.74
C ARG A 806 -11.85 7.90 11.82
N SER A 807 -12.24 9.16 12.03
CA SER A 807 -13.29 9.79 11.24
C SER A 807 -12.86 9.96 9.78
N TYR A 808 -13.83 9.98 8.87
CA TYR A 808 -13.62 10.34 7.47
C TYR A 808 -12.85 11.67 7.32
N ASN A 809 -13.10 12.65 8.20
CA ASN A 809 -12.48 13.96 8.16
C ASN A 809 -10.97 13.95 8.50
N ASP A 810 -10.53 12.97 9.31
CA ASP A 810 -9.11 12.76 9.63
C ASP A 810 -8.34 12.24 8.40
N TYR A 811 -8.94 11.31 7.66
CA TYR A 811 -8.34 10.77 6.44
C TYR A 811 -8.40 11.75 5.26
N ARG A 812 -9.41 12.62 5.18
CA ARG A 812 -9.38 13.79 4.27
C ARG A 812 -8.12 14.63 4.50
N ALA A 813 -7.84 14.98 5.76
CA ALA A 813 -6.68 15.79 6.13
C ALA A 813 -5.36 15.06 5.83
N LEU A 814 -5.23 13.77 6.19
CA LEU A 814 -4.10 12.92 5.82
C LEU A 814 -3.83 12.94 4.30
N CYS A 815 -4.90 12.86 3.51
CA CYS A 815 -4.85 12.86 2.04
C CYS A 815 -4.78 14.27 1.42
N ASN A 816 -4.35 15.27 2.19
CA ASN A 816 -4.13 16.66 1.75
C ASN A 816 -5.40 17.35 1.18
N LEU A 817 -6.58 16.93 1.62
CA LEU A 817 -7.84 17.65 1.40
C LEU A 817 -8.09 18.60 2.57
N LYS A 818 -8.84 19.68 2.33
CA LYS A 818 -9.26 20.58 3.41
C LYS A 818 -10.12 19.79 4.42
N ARG A 819 -9.71 19.78 5.70
CA ARG A 819 -10.54 19.32 6.81
C ARG A 819 -11.82 20.16 6.84
N ALA A 820 -12.96 19.50 6.88
CA ALA A 820 -14.24 20.16 6.99
C ALA A 820 -14.47 20.67 8.42
N SER A 821 -14.96 21.91 8.57
CA SER A 821 -15.41 22.46 9.86
C SER A 821 -16.92 22.36 10.04
N SER A 822 -17.62 22.21 8.91
CA SER A 822 -19.07 22.03 8.82
C SER A 822 -19.36 21.01 7.71
N PHE A 823 -20.56 20.45 7.70
CA PHE A 823 -20.99 19.54 6.62
C PHE A 823 -20.98 20.22 5.23
N ASP A 824 -21.14 21.55 5.13
CA ASP A 824 -21.13 22.27 3.86
C ASP A 824 -19.73 22.43 3.24
N ASP A 825 -18.67 22.35 4.06
CA ASP A 825 -17.27 22.27 3.56
C ASP A 825 -17.02 21.03 2.69
N LEU A 826 -17.86 19.99 2.80
CA LEU A 826 -17.77 18.78 1.98
C LEU A 826 -18.24 18.97 0.53
N SER A 827 -18.89 20.10 0.21
CA SER A 827 -19.59 20.35 -1.07
C SER A 827 -18.73 20.19 -2.34
N ARG A 828 -17.40 20.29 -2.22
CA ARG A 828 -16.46 20.05 -3.33
C ARG A 828 -16.32 18.57 -3.67
N GLU A 829 -16.21 17.69 -2.68
CA GLU A 829 -16.03 16.25 -2.90
C GLU A 829 -17.35 15.48 -2.85
N VAL A 830 -18.33 15.89 -2.04
CA VAL A 830 -19.57 15.14 -1.78
C VAL A 830 -20.79 15.81 -2.46
N PRO A 831 -21.74 15.07 -3.05
CA PRO A 831 -22.99 15.62 -3.58
C PRO A 831 -23.88 16.28 -2.52
N PRO A 832 -24.54 17.44 -2.80
CA PRO A 832 -25.36 18.17 -1.83
C PRO A 832 -26.47 17.32 -1.19
N GLU A 833 -27.09 16.43 -1.96
CA GLU A 833 -28.13 15.50 -1.51
C GLU A 833 -27.63 14.49 -0.47
N VAL A 834 -26.35 14.13 -0.50
CA VAL A 834 -25.72 13.27 0.51
C VAL A 834 -25.30 14.09 1.73
N ILE A 835 -24.82 15.33 1.53
CA ILE A 835 -24.53 16.27 2.63
C ILE A 835 -25.78 16.51 3.49
N VAL A 836 -26.95 16.70 2.87
CA VAL A 836 -28.24 16.82 3.59
C VAL A 836 -28.57 15.57 4.41
N ARG A 837 -28.24 14.37 3.91
CA ARG A 837 -28.45 13.11 4.63
C ARG A 837 -27.45 12.96 5.79
N PHE A 838 -26.18 13.31 5.61
CA PHE A 838 -25.20 13.33 6.71
C PHE A 838 -25.60 14.29 7.82
N LYS A 839 -26.02 15.52 7.50
CA LYS A 839 -26.58 16.51 8.43
C LYS A 839 -27.76 15.99 9.26
N ARG A 840 -28.49 14.98 8.75
CA ARG A 840 -29.67 14.40 9.41
C ARG A 840 -29.33 13.25 10.37
N ILE A 841 -28.18 12.59 10.21
CA ILE A 841 -27.84 11.35 10.94
C ILE A 841 -26.57 11.42 11.79
N TYR A 842 -25.62 12.29 11.44
CA TYR A 842 -24.41 12.54 12.25
C TYR A 842 -24.53 13.91 12.93
N THR A 843 -24.03 14.02 14.17
CA THR A 843 -24.09 15.27 14.93
C THR A 843 -23.06 16.28 14.44
N THR A 844 -21.85 15.83 14.10
CA THR A 844 -20.79 16.66 13.51
C THR A 844 -20.19 16.00 12.25
N VAL A 845 -19.43 16.78 11.48
CA VAL A 845 -18.71 16.27 10.32
C VAL A 845 -17.58 15.30 10.71
N ASP A 846 -17.03 15.46 11.91
CA ASP A 846 -16.01 14.59 12.50
C ASP A 846 -16.57 13.28 13.07
N ASP A 847 -17.90 13.07 13.04
CA ASP A 847 -18.49 11.81 13.44
C ASP A 847 -18.61 10.79 12.30
N ILE A 848 -18.51 11.24 11.04
CA ILE A 848 -18.70 10.42 9.82
C ILE A 848 -17.69 9.27 9.79
N ASP A 849 -18.19 8.03 9.71
CA ASP A 849 -17.34 6.84 9.60
C ASP A 849 -16.64 6.80 8.22
N LEU A 850 -15.38 6.32 8.15
CA LEU A 850 -14.57 6.36 6.91
C LEU A 850 -15.25 5.71 5.69
N PHE A 851 -15.90 4.54 5.87
CA PHE A 851 -16.56 3.83 4.77
C PHE A 851 -17.66 4.66 4.07
N PRO A 852 -18.75 5.08 4.74
CA PRO A 852 -19.80 5.87 4.11
C PRO A 852 -19.32 7.24 3.63
N GLY A 853 -18.35 7.86 4.33
CA GLY A 853 -17.73 9.11 3.91
C GLY A 853 -17.01 8.99 2.56
N GLY A 854 -16.05 8.07 2.44
CA GLY A 854 -15.28 7.87 1.21
C GLY A 854 -16.08 7.27 0.05
N MET A 855 -17.11 6.46 0.33
CA MET A 855 -18.07 5.99 -0.68
C MET A 855 -18.96 7.10 -1.26
N SER A 856 -19.10 8.22 -0.55
CA SER A 856 -19.95 9.35 -0.96
C SER A 856 -19.17 10.46 -1.71
N GLU A 857 -17.88 10.27 -1.95
CA GLU A 857 -17.06 11.20 -2.71
C GLU A 857 -17.27 11.03 -4.22
N ARG A 858 -17.30 12.15 -4.96
CA ARG A 858 -17.27 12.16 -6.43
C ARG A 858 -15.96 11.51 -6.92
N PRO A 859 -16.03 10.61 -7.92
CA PRO A 859 -14.85 9.96 -8.48
C PRO A 859 -13.79 10.96 -8.99
N VAL A 860 -12.51 10.62 -8.79
CA VAL A 860 -11.40 11.38 -9.41
C VAL A 860 -11.41 11.23 -10.93
N GLN A 861 -10.83 12.19 -11.64
CA GLN A 861 -10.88 12.23 -13.12
C GLN A 861 -10.31 10.95 -13.75
N GLY A 862 -11.19 10.15 -14.35
CA GLY A 862 -10.83 8.90 -15.04
C GLY A 862 -10.60 7.70 -14.12
N GLY A 863 -10.82 7.84 -12.81
CA GLY A 863 -10.91 6.74 -11.86
C GLY A 863 -12.37 6.45 -11.47
N LEU A 864 -12.56 5.48 -10.58
CA LEU A 864 -13.85 5.15 -9.96
C LEU A 864 -14.01 5.70 -8.56
N VAL A 865 -12.93 5.81 -7.77
CA VAL A 865 -13.02 6.23 -6.36
C VAL A 865 -12.80 7.73 -6.18
N GLY A 866 -13.36 8.29 -5.11
CA GLY A 866 -13.06 9.65 -4.68
C GLY A 866 -11.63 9.84 -4.16
N PRO A 867 -11.18 11.09 -3.96
CA PRO A 867 -9.79 11.42 -3.62
C PRO A 867 -9.27 10.75 -2.34
N THR A 868 -10.09 10.58 -1.30
CA THR A 868 -9.65 9.97 -0.03
C THR A 868 -9.35 8.48 -0.21
N PHE A 869 -10.23 7.75 -0.90
CA PHE A 869 -9.98 6.32 -1.21
C PHE A 869 -8.90 6.16 -2.28
N ALA A 870 -8.81 7.03 -3.29
CA ALA A 870 -7.71 7.03 -4.26
C ALA A 870 -6.34 7.17 -3.57
N CYS A 871 -6.28 7.99 -2.52
CA CYS A 871 -5.10 8.17 -1.69
C CYS A 871 -4.73 6.94 -0.88
N ILE A 872 -5.67 6.38 -0.10
CA ILE A 872 -5.41 5.18 0.73
C ILE A 872 -5.00 3.97 -0.12
N ILE A 873 -5.74 3.72 -1.21
CA ILE A 873 -5.46 2.62 -2.14
C ILE A 873 -4.12 2.86 -2.87
N GLY A 874 -3.87 4.09 -3.33
CA GLY A 874 -2.62 4.47 -4.00
C GLY A 874 -1.38 4.28 -3.13
N ILE A 875 -1.47 4.66 -1.84
CA ILE A 875 -0.42 4.41 -0.84
C ILE A 875 -0.20 2.91 -0.67
N GLN A 876 -1.25 2.11 -0.45
CA GLN A 876 -1.11 0.67 -0.23
C GLN A 876 -0.44 -0.03 -1.41
N PHE A 877 -0.96 0.14 -2.64
CA PHE A 877 -0.37 -0.51 -3.81
C PHE A 877 1.07 -0.01 -4.10
N ARG A 878 1.42 1.24 -3.77
CA ARG A 878 2.82 1.70 -3.88
C ARG A 878 3.75 0.89 -2.98
N GLN A 879 3.33 0.59 -1.74
CA GLN A 879 4.12 -0.25 -0.83
C GLN A 879 4.15 -1.72 -1.26
N LEU A 880 3.02 -2.28 -1.73
CA LEU A 880 2.96 -3.64 -2.26
C LEU A 880 3.92 -3.88 -3.43
N ARG A 881 4.21 -2.85 -4.22
CA ARG A 881 5.24 -2.91 -5.26
C ARG A 881 6.66 -2.66 -4.73
N LYS A 882 6.85 -1.61 -3.92
CA LYS A 882 8.18 -1.13 -3.49
C LYS A 882 8.83 -2.01 -2.42
N CYS A 883 8.03 -2.68 -1.60
CA CYS A 883 8.47 -3.43 -0.42
C CYS A 883 8.45 -4.95 -0.63
N ASP A 884 8.26 -5.41 -1.87
CA ASP A 884 8.26 -6.83 -2.24
C ASP A 884 9.55 -7.20 -2.98
N ARG A 885 10.41 -8.00 -2.34
CA ARG A 885 11.66 -8.51 -2.93
C ARG A 885 11.40 -9.34 -4.19
N PHE A 886 10.24 -9.97 -4.29
CA PHE A 886 9.84 -10.83 -5.40
C PHE A 886 8.90 -10.13 -6.38
N TRP A 887 8.78 -8.78 -6.34
CA TRP A 887 8.06 -8.02 -7.38
C TRP A 887 8.58 -8.40 -8.77
N TYR A 888 7.68 -8.68 -9.71
CA TYR A 888 8.09 -9.34 -10.95
C TYR A 888 9.11 -8.54 -11.79
N GLU A 889 9.10 -7.20 -11.75
CA GLU A 889 10.08 -6.36 -12.47
C GLU A 889 11.38 -6.07 -11.68
N ASN A 890 11.65 -6.74 -10.55
CA ASN A 890 12.87 -6.52 -9.75
C ASN A 890 14.14 -6.96 -10.52
N GLU A 891 15.26 -6.26 -10.29
CA GLU A 891 16.56 -6.46 -10.99
C GLU A 891 17.55 -7.36 -10.23
N ASP A 892 17.23 -7.77 -8.99
CA ASP A 892 18.02 -8.70 -8.17
C ASP A 892 18.24 -10.05 -8.87
N GLN A 893 19.50 -10.40 -9.13
CA GLN A 893 19.89 -11.60 -9.89
C GLN A 893 19.38 -12.93 -9.31
N VAL A 894 19.06 -13.01 -8.02
CA VAL A 894 18.54 -14.24 -7.40
C VAL A 894 17.05 -14.47 -7.73
N VAL A 895 16.26 -13.40 -7.85
CA VAL A 895 14.79 -13.46 -7.90
C VAL A 895 14.16 -12.80 -9.13
N ARG A 896 14.95 -12.09 -9.94
CA ARG A 896 14.52 -11.48 -11.20
C ARG A 896 14.06 -12.52 -12.21
N PHE A 897 13.12 -12.14 -13.07
CA PHE A 897 12.97 -12.77 -14.37
C PHE A 897 14.01 -12.21 -15.34
N THR A 898 14.40 -12.96 -16.38
CA THR A 898 15.26 -12.39 -17.44
C THR A 898 14.48 -11.34 -18.26
N GLU A 899 15.16 -10.46 -19.00
CA GLU A 899 14.46 -9.46 -19.83
C GLU A 899 13.56 -10.11 -20.91
N ALA A 900 13.95 -11.27 -21.43
CA ALA A 900 13.12 -12.06 -22.33
C ALA A 900 11.84 -12.54 -21.62
N GLN A 901 11.97 -13.14 -20.43
CA GLN A 901 10.84 -13.58 -19.60
C GLN A 901 9.92 -12.41 -19.22
N LEU A 902 10.46 -11.22 -18.93
CA LEU A 902 9.67 -10.01 -18.69
C LEU A 902 8.93 -9.54 -19.96
N GLY A 903 9.57 -9.65 -21.13
CA GLY A 903 8.93 -9.39 -22.43
C GLY A 903 7.74 -10.31 -22.67
N GLU A 904 7.83 -11.57 -22.25
CA GLU A 904 6.73 -12.55 -22.32
C GLU A 904 5.63 -12.28 -21.29
N ILE A 905 5.96 -11.98 -20.02
CA ILE A 905 4.99 -11.62 -18.97
C ILE A 905 4.19 -10.37 -19.36
N ARG A 906 4.82 -9.36 -19.99
CA ARG A 906 4.16 -8.11 -20.43
C ARG A 906 3.16 -8.28 -21.58
N LYS A 907 3.06 -9.47 -22.19
CA LYS A 907 1.99 -9.82 -23.15
C LYS A 907 0.70 -10.25 -22.46
N ALA A 908 0.75 -10.57 -21.17
CA ALA A 908 -0.38 -11.11 -20.43
C ALA A 908 -1.54 -10.13 -20.37
N THR A 909 -2.74 -10.64 -20.60
CA THR A 909 -3.99 -9.90 -20.39
C THR A 909 -4.99 -10.78 -19.67
N LEU A 910 -5.90 -10.18 -18.90
CA LEU A 910 -6.99 -10.93 -18.28
C LEU A 910 -7.85 -11.60 -19.36
N ALA A 911 -8.07 -10.93 -20.50
CA ALA A 911 -8.79 -11.50 -21.63
C ALA A 911 -8.17 -12.81 -22.16
N LYS A 912 -6.84 -12.88 -22.33
CA LYS A 912 -6.14 -14.11 -22.74
C LYS A 912 -6.23 -15.19 -21.66
N LEU A 913 -6.04 -14.85 -20.38
CA LEU A 913 -6.14 -15.81 -19.28
C LEU A 913 -7.52 -16.45 -19.22
N LEU A 914 -8.59 -15.67 -19.36
CA LEU A 914 -9.96 -16.19 -19.43
C LEU A 914 -10.16 -17.09 -20.66
N CYS A 915 -9.70 -16.64 -21.85
CA CYS A 915 -9.78 -17.40 -23.10
C CYS A 915 -9.14 -18.80 -23.02
N GLU A 916 -7.92 -18.91 -22.49
CA GLU A 916 -7.19 -20.18 -22.40
C GLU A 916 -7.82 -21.17 -21.41
N ASN A 917 -8.58 -20.66 -20.43
CA ASN A 917 -9.10 -21.45 -19.32
C ASN A 917 -10.62 -21.69 -19.37
N MET A 918 -11.36 -20.98 -20.23
CA MET A 918 -12.73 -21.34 -20.64
C MET A 918 -12.78 -22.65 -21.43
N ASP A 919 -13.91 -23.33 -21.38
CA ASP A 919 -14.20 -24.60 -22.02
C ASP A 919 -14.43 -24.46 -23.54
N VAL A 920 -15.14 -23.41 -23.97
CA VAL A 920 -15.43 -23.15 -25.39
C VAL A 920 -14.61 -21.95 -25.88
N ALA A 921 -13.61 -22.22 -26.73
CA ALA A 921 -12.86 -21.20 -27.43
C ALA A 921 -13.81 -20.36 -28.32
N SER A 922 -13.90 -19.06 -28.03
CA SER A 922 -14.81 -18.12 -28.68
C SER A 922 -14.10 -16.79 -28.98
N ASP A 923 -14.86 -15.74 -29.27
CA ASP A 923 -14.33 -14.37 -29.26
C ASP A 923 -14.40 -13.79 -27.83
N ILE A 924 -13.54 -12.84 -27.49
CA ILE A 924 -13.61 -12.01 -26.27
C ILE A 924 -13.12 -10.60 -26.60
N GLN A 925 -13.59 -9.58 -25.88
CA GLN A 925 -13.05 -8.24 -26.05
C GLN A 925 -11.64 -8.10 -25.46
N ARG A 926 -10.83 -7.18 -26.01
CA ARG A 926 -9.40 -7.04 -25.70
C ARG A 926 -9.12 -6.68 -24.24
N ALA A 927 -9.94 -5.80 -23.66
CA ALA A 927 -9.87 -5.43 -22.25
C ALA A 927 -11.08 -6.03 -21.52
N ALA A 928 -10.86 -7.08 -20.72
CA ALA A 928 -11.91 -7.84 -20.06
C ALA A 928 -12.65 -7.03 -18.97
N LEU A 929 -11.99 -6.01 -18.41
CA LEU A 929 -12.52 -5.08 -17.39
C LEU A 929 -13.37 -3.93 -17.96
N ASP A 930 -13.32 -3.72 -19.27
CA ASP A 930 -14.04 -2.66 -19.97
C ASP A 930 -15.22 -3.27 -20.76
N GLN A 931 -16.29 -2.49 -20.95
CA GLN A 931 -17.43 -2.90 -21.78
C GLN A 931 -16.98 -3.23 -23.22
N PRO A 932 -17.62 -4.21 -23.89
CA PRO A 932 -17.37 -4.48 -25.30
C PRO A 932 -17.87 -3.31 -26.16
N SER A 933 -17.11 -2.98 -27.20
CA SER A 933 -17.45 -1.91 -28.16
C SER A 933 -16.81 -2.22 -29.51
N ASP A 934 -17.60 -2.24 -30.59
CA ASP A 934 -17.15 -2.60 -31.95
C ASP A 934 -15.94 -1.79 -32.45
N PHE A 935 -15.69 -0.60 -31.88
CA PHE A 935 -14.54 0.25 -32.21
C PHE A 935 -13.50 0.34 -31.08
N LEU A 936 -13.92 0.63 -29.84
CA LEU A 936 -12.98 0.92 -28.74
C LEU A 936 -12.46 -0.34 -28.02
N ASN A 937 -13.26 -1.41 -27.98
CA ASN A 937 -12.93 -2.66 -27.30
C ASN A 937 -13.62 -3.83 -28.03
N PRO A 938 -13.24 -4.11 -29.28
CA PRO A 938 -13.93 -5.08 -30.10
C PRO A 938 -13.68 -6.49 -29.59
N ARG A 939 -14.71 -7.36 -29.72
CA ARG A 939 -14.52 -8.80 -29.55
C ARG A 939 -13.63 -9.33 -30.67
N VAL A 940 -12.61 -10.09 -30.31
CA VAL A 940 -11.65 -10.70 -31.22
C VAL A 940 -11.50 -12.19 -30.90
N PRO A 941 -11.15 -13.05 -31.86
CA PRO A 941 -10.92 -14.48 -31.61
C PRO A 941 -9.82 -14.67 -30.57
N CYS A 942 -10.00 -15.57 -29.59
CA CYS A 942 -9.00 -15.85 -28.54
C CYS A 942 -7.57 -16.07 -29.09
N ARG A 943 -7.46 -16.77 -30.25
CA ARG A 943 -6.19 -17.02 -30.97
C ARG A 943 -5.45 -15.78 -31.49
N SER A 944 -6.09 -14.61 -31.49
CA SER A 944 -5.50 -13.34 -31.93
C SER A 944 -5.00 -12.47 -30.79
N LEU A 945 -5.31 -12.83 -29.55
CA LEU A 945 -4.73 -12.20 -28.37
C LEU A 945 -3.27 -12.69 -28.19
N PRO A 946 -2.35 -11.82 -27.74
CA PRO A 946 -0.97 -12.21 -27.46
C PRO A 946 -0.89 -13.41 -26.52
N GLU A 947 0.08 -14.28 -26.77
CA GLU A 947 0.38 -15.45 -25.92
C GLU A 947 1.79 -15.35 -25.36
N ILE A 948 1.96 -15.88 -24.14
CA ILE A 948 3.24 -16.02 -23.46
C ILE A 948 4.01 -17.20 -24.07
N ASP A 949 5.20 -16.95 -24.63
CA ASP A 949 6.08 -18.02 -25.08
C ASP A 949 6.93 -18.55 -23.91
N LEU A 950 6.55 -19.71 -23.40
CA LEU A 950 7.28 -20.39 -22.32
C LEU A 950 8.63 -20.96 -22.76
N SER A 951 9.01 -20.87 -24.05
CA SER A 951 10.37 -21.17 -24.51
C SER A 951 11.43 -20.28 -23.83
N ALA A 952 11.05 -19.08 -23.38
CA ALA A 952 11.91 -18.18 -22.59
C ALA A 952 12.26 -18.70 -21.18
N TRP A 953 11.64 -19.80 -20.73
CA TRP A 953 12.00 -20.54 -19.51
C TRP A 953 12.78 -21.83 -19.80
N ARG A 954 13.18 -22.09 -21.05
CA ARG A 954 14.01 -23.26 -21.38
C ARG A 954 15.40 -23.15 -20.78
N GLU A 955 15.79 -24.14 -20.01
CA GLU A 955 17.15 -24.25 -19.48
C GLU A 955 18.08 -24.87 -20.52
N THR A 956 19.12 -24.13 -20.89
CA THR A 956 20.13 -24.55 -21.86
C THR A 956 21.26 -25.30 -21.15
N SER A 957 20.96 -26.53 -20.70
CA SER A 957 21.95 -27.47 -20.14
C SER A 957 23.07 -27.89 -21.10
N GLN A 958 23.07 -27.39 -22.35
CA GLN A 958 24.02 -27.69 -23.42
C GLN A 958 24.64 -26.44 -24.07
N GLY A 959 24.38 -25.23 -23.54
CA GLY A 959 24.89 -23.96 -24.11
C GLY A 959 23.90 -23.22 -25.02
N CYS A 960 24.34 -22.06 -25.52
CA CYS A 960 23.53 -21.06 -26.22
C CYS A 960 23.82 -21.03 -27.72
N GLN A 961 22.84 -20.63 -28.53
CA GLN A 961 23.05 -20.34 -29.95
C GLN A 961 23.39 -18.86 -30.15
N ILE A 962 24.60 -18.56 -30.63
CA ILE A 962 25.10 -17.20 -30.88
C ILE A 962 25.63 -17.16 -32.30
N GLY A 963 25.06 -16.30 -33.17
CA GLY A 963 25.49 -16.17 -34.57
C GLY A 963 25.38 -17.45 -35.40
N GLY A 964 24.41 -18.32 -35.08
CA GLY A 964 24.27 -19.64 -35.71
C GLY A 964 25.31 -20.68 -35.26
N ARG A 965 26.06 -20.42 -34.18
CA ARG A 965 27.02 -21.35 -33.58
C ARG A 965 26.58 -21.72 -32.16
N SER A 966 26.78 -22.99 -31.79
CA SER A 966 26.60 -23.44 -30.41
C SER A 966 27.79 -23.00 -29.55
N VAL A 967 27.54 -22.29 -28.47
CA VAL A 967 28.54 -21.75 -27.53
C VAL A 967 28.23 -22.31 -26.15
N ALA A 968 29.19 -22.99 -25.52
CA ALA A 968 29.03 -23.53 -24.16
C ALA A 968 28.82 -22.41 -23.13
N VAL A 969 28.16 -22.72 -22.00
CA VAL A 969 27.99 -21.78 -20.88
C VAL A 969 29.36 -21.32 -20.37
N GLY A 970 29.56 -20.02 -20.23
CA GLY A 970 30.84 -19.35 -19.95
C GLY A 970 31.62 -18.94 -21.21
N GLY A 971 31.28 -19.45 -22.39
CA GLY A 971 31.88 -19.06 -23.67
C GLY A 971 31.30 -17.75 -24.23
N SER A 972 32.01 -17.13 -25.16
CA SER A 972 31.54 -15.93 -25.89
C SER A 972 31.52 -16.15 -27.40
N GLY A 973 30.75 -15.33 -28.11
CA GLY A 973 30.63 -15.34 -29.56
C GLY A 973 30.06 -14.03 -30.10
N PHE A 974 30.36 -13.72 -31.34
CA PHE A 974 29.95 -12.48 -32.00
C PHE A 974 28.86 -12.80 -33.02
N PRO A 975 27.57 -12.51 -32.78
CA PRO A 975 26.51 -12.77 -33.76
C PRO A 975 26.58 -11.83 -34.97
N THR A 976 27.16 -10.64 -34.79
CA THR A 976 27.40 -9.62 -35.81
C THR A 976 28.74 -8.93 -35.54
N PRO A 977 29.35 -8.20 -36.49
CA PRO A 977 30.67 -7.60 -36.29
C PRO A 977 30.74 -6.57 -35.14
N CYS A 978 29.64 -5.89 -34.81
CA CYS A 978 29.59 -4.88 -33.74
C CYS A 978 28.77 -5.32 -32.52
N THR A 979 28.47 -6.62 -32.37
CA THR A 979 27.81 -7.17 -31.18
C THR A 979 28.62 -8.36 -30.65
N SER A 980 28.85 -8.41 -29.35
CA SER A 980 29.42 -9.57 -28.66
C SER A 980 28.42 -10.14 -27.67
N CYS A 981 28.36 -11.46 -27.54
CA CYS A 981 27.50 -12.14 -26.58
C CYS A 981 28.29 -13.14 -25.75
N VAL A 982 27.95 -13.24 -24.47
CA VAL A 982 28.42 -14.30 -23.57
C VAL A 982 27.28 -15.27 -23.34
N CYS A 983 27.54 -16.57 -23.52
CA CYS A 983 26.58 -17.60 -23.12
C CYS A 983 26.61 -17.78 -21.61
N THR A 984 25.48 -17.53 -20.96
CA THR A 984 25.29 -17.72 -19.52
C THR A 984 24.30 -18.87 -19.28
N ALA A 985 24.13 -19.28 -18.02
CA ALA A 985 23.07 -20.23 -17.65
C ALA A 985 21.65 -19.68 -17.92
N GLU A 986 21.50 -18.34 -18.05
CA GLU A 986 20.25 -17.66 -18.43
C GLU A 986 20.07 -17.52 -19.96
N GLY A 987 21.03 -18.04 -20.77
CA GLY A 987 21.07 -17.83 -22.21
C GLY A 987 22.14 -16.83 -22.67
N ALA A 988 22.11 -16.44 -23.94
CA ALA A 988 23.09 -15.52 -24.52
C ALA A 988 22.81 -14.06 -24.10
N GLN A 989 23.71 -13.45 -23.34
CA GLN A 989 23.68 -12.04 -22.98
C GLN A 989 24.55 -11.24 -23.96
N CYS A 990 23.94 -10.34 -24.73
CA CYS A 990 24.59 -9.60 -25.81
C CYS A 990 24.79 -8.11 -25.47
N ALA A 991 25.90 -7.55 -25.92
CA ALA A 991 26.25 -6.14 -25.78
C ALA A 991 26.81 -5.57 -27.09
N SER A 992 26.42 -4.34 -27.40
CA SER A 992 26.99 -3.55 -28.50
C SER A 992 28.46 -3.22 -28.22
N LEU A 993 29.32 -3.49 -29.19
CA LEU A 993 30.74 -3.12 -29.13
C LEU A 993 30.91 -1.65 -29.50
N ARG A 994 31.77 -0.95 -28.76
CA ARG A 994 32.21 0.41 -29.12
C ARG A 994 33.36 0.30 -30.12
N ILE A 995 33.13 0.73 -31.36
CA ILE A 995 34.15 0.68 -32.41
C ILE A 995 35.02 1.94 -32.35
N THR A 996 36.33 1.76 -32.21
CA THR A 996 37.31 2.85 -32.13
C THR A 996 38.05 3.12 -33.45
N ASP A 997 38.23 2.09 -34.30
CA ASP A 997 38.69 2.23 -35.69
C ASP A 997 37.77 1.47 -36.65
N CYS A 998 36.90 2.23 -37.34
CA CYS A 998 36.03 1.70 -38.39
C CYS A 998 36.81 1.17 -39.61
N SER A 999 38.04 1.61 -39.82
CA SER A 999 38.93 1.12 -40.88
C SER A 999 39.47 -0.27 -40.56
N GLN A 1000 39.67 -0.59 -39.28
CA GLN A 1000 39.99 -1.94 -38.80
C GLN A 1000 38.80 -2.88 -38.97
N LEU A 1001 37.60 -2.44 -38.58
CA LEU A 1001 36.37 -3.21 -38.78
C LEU A 1001 36.17 -3.63 -40.25
N LEU A 1002 36.46 -2.73 -41.21
CA LEU A 1002 36.41 -3.00 -42.65
C LEU A 1002 37.48 -4.00 -43.16
N ARG A 1003 38.53 -4.28 -42.38
CA ARG A 1003 39.52 -5.33 -42.66
C ARG A 1003 39.14 -6.67 -42.04
N GLU A 1004 38.39 -6.66 -40.93
CA GLU A 1004 38.06 -7.83 -40.12
C GLU A 1004 36.67 -8.43 -40.47
N ALA A 1005 35.75 -7.63 -41.01
CA ALA A 1005 34.41 -8.05 -41.43
C ALA A 1005 34.08 -7.58 -42.85
N THR A 1006 33.23 -8.33 -43.56
CA THR A 1006 32.82 -7.97 -44.92
C THR A 1006 31.90 -6.76 -44.93
N ARG A 1007 31.98 -5.94 -45.99
CA ARG A 1007 31.13 -4.74 -46.20
C ARG A 1007 29.64 -5.06 -46.01
N ASP A 1008 29.18 -6.19 -46.53
CA ASP A 1008 27.80 -6.65 -46.41
C ASP A 1008 27.40 -7.07 -44.99
N ALA A 1009 28.33 -7.62 -44.19
CA ALA A 1009 28.06 -7.97 -42.79
C ALA A 1009 27.98 -6.71 -41.92
N ILE A 1010 28.82 -5.70 -42.20
CA ILE A 1010 28.81 -4.40 -41.52
C ILE A 1010 27.54 -3.61 -41.88
N LEU A 1011 27.10 -3.64 -43.15
CA LEU A 1011 25.88 -2.96 -43.61
C LEU A 1011 24.57 -3.60 -43.12
N ARG A 1012 24.61 -4.85 -42.64
CA ARG A 1012 23.45 -5.54 -42.04
C ARG A 1012 23.39 -5.44 -40.52
N ASP A 1013 24.37 -4.78 -39.90
CA ASP A 1013 24.46 -4.59 -38.46
C ASP A 1013 24.16 -3.13 -38.13
N ASP A 1014 22.97 -2.84 -37.59
CA ASP A 1014 22.53 -1.48 -37.25
C ASP A 1014 23.49 -0.79 -36.26
N VAL A 1015 24.16 -1.54 -35.38
CA VAL A 1015 25.15 -1.03 -34.40
C VAL A 1015 26.44 -0.63 -35.12
N CYS A 1016 26.86 -1.40 -36.13
CA CYS A 1016 27.97 -1.01 -37.01
C CYS A 1016 27.62 0.20 -37.88
N VAL A 1017 26.42 0.23 -38.50
CA VAL A 1017 26.00 1.33 -39.37
C VAL A 1017 25.90 2.64 -38.59
N ALA A 1018 25.36 2.61 -37.36
CA ALA A 1018 25.29 3.79 -36.49
C ALA A 1018 26.67 4.35 -36.11
N GLN A 1019 27.70 3.49 -35.94
CA GLN A 1019 29.04 3.92 -35.52
C GLN A 1019 29.98 4.22 -36.71
N CYS A 1020 29.84 3.52 -37.84
CA CYS A 1020 30.82 3.52 -38.94
C CYS A 1020 30.23 3.81 -40.33
N GLY A 1021 28.92 4.05 -40.45
CA GLY A 1021 28.24 4.25 -41.73
C GLY A 1021 28.77 5.41 -42.59
N PHE A 1022 29.41 6.41 -41.98
CA PHE A 1022 30.00 7.54 -42.69
C PHE A 1022 31.16 7.16 -43.62
N LEU A 1023 31.98 6.15 -43.26
CA LEU A 1023 33.07 5.64 -44.09
C LEU A 1023 32.55 4.77 -45.25
N LEU A 1024 31.46 4.03 -45.04
CA LEU A 1024 30.84 3.19 -46.06
C LEU A 1024 30.25 3.99 -47.23
N ASN A 1025 29.88 5.25 -46.98
CA ASN A 1025 29.34 6.19 -47.97
C ASN A 1025 30.42 7.01 -48.70
N SER A 1026 31.71 6.93 -48.32
CA SER A 1026 32.74 7.81 -48.88
C SER A 1026 33.37 7.33 -50.20
N GLU A 1027 33.09 6.10 -50.65
CA GLU A 1027 33.70 5.51 -51.86
C GLU A 1027 32.89 5.68 -53.16
N SER A 1028 31.67 6.22 -53.12
CA SER A 1028 30.83 6.42 -54.32
C SER A 1028 31.12 7.73 -55.07
N GLY A 1029 32.41 8.09 -55.22
CA GLY A 1029 32.80 9.43 -55.68
C GLY A 1029 34.04 9.53 -56.55
N LYS A 1030 33.96 9.13 -57.84
CA LYS A 1030 34.50 9.86 -59.02
C LYS A 1030 34.30 9.13 -60.36
N LYS A 1031 34.16 9.94 -61.43
CA LYS A 1031 33.92 9.63 -62.86
C LYS A 1031 32.45 9.29 -63.21
N ASP A 1032 31.76 9.98 -64.12
CA ASP A 1032 32.18 11.07 -65.04
C ASP A 1032 31.14 12.20 -65.19
N ARG A 1033 31.61 13.36 -65.67
CA ARG A 1033 30.81 14.56 -66.00
C ARG A 1033 29.98 14.35 -67.27
N ILE A 1034 28.81 15.02 -67.35
CA ILE A 1034 28.34 15.77 -68.53
C ILE A 1034 27.26 16.79 -68.11
N LEU A 1035 27.04 17.81 -68.94
CA LEU A 1035 26.39 19.11 -68.67
C LEU A 1035 24.94 19.07 -68.13
N LEU A 1036 24.64 20.09 -67.32
CA LEU A 1036 23.29 20.63 -67.11
C LEU A 1036 22.96 21.67 -68.21
N THR A 1037 21.86 21.45 -68.94
CA THR A 1037 21.10 22.52 -69.60
C THR A 1037 19.61 22.30 -69.36
N THR A 1038 18.90 23.37 -69.04
CA THR A 1038 17.50 23.41 -68.59
C THR A 1038 16.48 23.27 -69.73
N THR A 1039 15.39 22.51 -69.53
CA THR A 1039 13.99 22.87 -69.90
C THR A 1039 12.97 21.77 -69.51
N GLY A 1040 11.84 22.16 -68.90
CA GLY A 1040 10.51 21.58 -69.20
C GLY A 1040 9.99 20.33 -68.45
N SER A 1041 9.06 20.56 -67.50
CA SER A 1041 7.72 19.96 -67.25
C SER A 1041 7.37 18.44 -67.50
N PRO A 1042 6.30 17.90 -66.87
CA PRO A 1042 6.34 16.50 -66.36
C PRO A 1042 5.38 15.44 -66.98
N ARG A 1043 5.71 14.15 -66.72
CA ARG A 1043 4.92 12.89 -66.87
C ARG A 1043 4.64 12.37 -68.30
N PRO A 1044 4.29 11.06 -68.50
CA PRO A 1044 4.58 9.84 -67.71
C PRO A 1044 5.24 8.69 -68.54
N LEU A 1045 5.68 7.61 -67.88
CA LEU A 1045 6.35 6.44 -68.50
C LEU A 1045 5.40 5.28 -68.88
N HIS A 1046 5.62 4.64 -70.03
CA HIS A 1046 4.94 3.37 -70.38
C HIS A 1046 5.74 2.46 -71.35
N GLY A 1047 5.86 1.16 -71.01
CA GLY A 1047 6.32 0.06 -71.87
C GLY A 1047 7.83 -0.04 -72.15
N ARG A 1048 8.43 -1.17 -72.57
CA ARG A 1048 8.00 -2.59 -72.75
C ARG A 1048 9.28 -3.39 -73.12
N SER A 1049 9.42 -4.73 -73.02
CA SER A 1049 8.76 -5.84 -72.28
C SER A 1049 9.43 -7.18 -72.66
N LEU A 1050 9.21 -8.26 -71.88
CA LEU A 1050 9.00 -9.70 -72.26
C LEU A 1050 9.82 -10.70 -71.40
N PRO A 1051 9.40 -11.99 -71.26
CA PRO A 1051 8.07 -12.61 -71.40
C PRO A 1051 7.65 -13.46 -70.16
N PRO A 1052 6.40 -14.01 -70.10
CA PRO A 1052 5.89 -14.80 -68.97
C PRO A 1052 5.67 -16.31 -69.27
N THR A 1053 5.45 -17.10 -68.21
CA THR A 1053 4.89 -18.47 -68.25
C THR A 1053 3.61 -18.58 -67.40
N GLU A 1054 2.80 -19.61 -67.65
CA GLU A 1054 1.35 -19.65 -67.43
C GLU A 1054 0.88 -20.14 -66.04
N LEU A 1055 -0.31 -19.68 -65.62
CA LEU A 1055 -1.13 -20.31 -64.57
C LEU A 1055 -2.65 -20.25 -64.89
N ILE A 1056 -3.39 -21.21 -64.33
CA ILE A 1056 -4.75 -21.64 -64.70
C ILE A 1056 -5.86 -20.82 -63.97
N PRO A 1057 -7.04 -20.56 -64.56
CA PRO A 1057 -8.09 -19.69 -63.97
C PRO A 1057 -9.21 -20.43 -63.19
N PRO A 1058 -9.93 -19.73 -62.27
CA PRO A 1058 -11.14 -20.22 -61.59
C PRO A 1058 -12.48 -19.84 -62.30
N PRO A 1059 -13.62 -20.47 -61.95
CA PRO A 1059 -14.89 -20.41 -62.70
C PRO A 1059 -15.83 -19.21 -62.38
N PRO A 1060 -16.90 -18.97 -63.20
CA PRO A 1060 -17.67 -17.72 -63.19
C PRO A 1060 -18.91 -17.69 -62.28
N LYS A 1061 -19.40 -16.46 -61.99
CA LYS A 1061 -20.63 -16.18 -61.23
C LYS A 1061 -21.86 -16.06 -62.15
N THR A 1062 -23.03 -16.52 -61.70
CA THR A 1062 -24.33 -16.38 -62.38
C THR A 1062 -25.35 -15.55 -61.57
N ARG A 1063 -26.34 -14.95 -62.26
CA ARG A 1063 -27.36 -14.01 -61.74
C ARG A 1063 -28.67 -14.70 -61.28
N PRO A 1064 -29.47 -14.03 -60.43
CA PRO A 1064 -30.93 -14.20 -60.37
C PRO A 1064 -31.74 -13.02 -61.01
N PRO A 1065 -33.06 -13.19 -61.29
CA PRO A 1065 -33.93 -12.24 -62.02
C PRO A 1065 -34.86 -11.37 -61.10
N PRO A 1066 -35.74 -10.47 -61.63
CA PRO A 1066 -36.16 -9.25 -60.89
C PRO A 1066 -37.59 -9.18 -60.29
N LEU A 1067 -37.69 -8.36 -59.22
CA LEU A 1067 -38.77 -7.47 -58.73
C LEU A 1067 -40.28 -7.71 -59.08
N ARG A 1068 -41.12 -7.65 -58.03
CA ARG A 1068 -42.46 -7.03 -58.07
C ARG A 1068 -42.76 -6.21 -56.79
N ARG A 1069 -43.60 -5.17 -56.94
CA ARG A 1069 -43.86 -4.06 -55.99
C ARG A 1069 -44.83 -4.40 -54.82
N ARG A 1070 -44.71 -3.67 -53.70
CA ARG A 1070 -45.84 -3.05 -52.96
C ARG A 1070 -45.44 -1.70 -52.33
N LEU A 1071 -46.43 -0.85 -52.05
CA LEU A 1071 -46.33 0.58 -51.68
C LEU A 1071 -46.26 0.80 -50.14
N PRO A 1072 -45.83 1.99 -49.66
CA PRO A 1072 -45.69 2.32 -48.24
C PRO A 1072 -46.95 2.98 -47.63
N PRO A 1073 -47.18 2.78 -46.32
CA PRO A 1073 -47.65 3.86 -45.43
C PRO A 1073 -46.90 3.81 -44.06
N PRO A 1074 -47.23 4.63 -43.05
CA PRO A 1074 -46.60 5.93 -42.85
C PRO A 1074 -45.76 6.03 -41.56
N THR A 1075 -44.99 7.12 -41.43
CA THR A 1075 -44.25 7.49 -40.21
C THR A 1075 -45.18 7.86 -39.05
N PRO A 1076 -45.00 7.29 -37.84
CA PRO A 1076 -45.64 7.79 -36.63
C PRO A 1076 -44.77 8.86 -35.94
N THR A 1077 -45.33 10.07 -35.81
CA THR A 1077 -44.86 11.09 -34.87
C THR A 1077 -45.31 10.72 -33.45
N PHE A 1078 -44.39 10.62 -32.50
CA PHE A 1078 -44.74 10.54 -31.07
C PHE A 1078 -44.88 11.95 -30.48
N GLY A 1079 -46.04 12.55 -30.73
CA GLY A 1079 -46.67 13.45 -29.75
C GLY A 1079 -47.45 12.64 -28.72
N ASP A 1080 -47.86 13.28 -27.63
CA ASP A 1080 -48.65 12.70 -26.53
C ASP A 1080 -47.98 11.63 -25.66
N PHE A 1081 -46.98 12.05 -24.88
CA PHE A 1081 -46.75 11.48 -23.55
C PHE A 1081 -46.96 12.58 -22.49
N LYS A 1082 -48.08 12.55 -21.77
CA LYS A 1082 -48.35 13.49 -20.67
C LYS A 1082 -47.60 13.03 -19.41
N LEU A 1083 -46.77 13.93 -18.87
CA LEU A 1083 -46.15 13.74 -17.55
C LEU A 1083 -47.25 13.64 -16.47
N PRO A 1084 -47.15 12.71 -15.51
CA PRO A 1084 -48.00 12.73 -14.33
C PRO A 1084 -47.69 13.97 -13.47
N ASN A 1085 -48.73 14.62 -12.96
CA ASN A 1085 -48.59 15.81 -12.11
C ASN A 1085 -48.02 15.42 -10.74
N LEU A 1086 -46.85 15.96 -10.39
CA LEU A 1086 -46.13 15.69 -9.15
C LEU A 1086 -46.56 16.57 -7.95
N SER A 1087 -47.63 17.37 -8.08
CA SER A 1087 -48.09 18.30 -7.04
C SER A 1087 -48.74 17.66 -5.79
N SER A 1088 -48.58 16.35 -5.56
CA SER A 1088 -49.19 15.62 -4.43
C SER A 1088 -48.19 14.98 -3.46
N PHE A 1089 -46.89 15.29 -3.58
CA PHE A 1089 -45.83 14.83 -2.66
C PHE A 1089 -45.10 16.00 -1.97
N VAL A 1090 -45.88 17.00 -1.54
CA VAL A 1090 -45.47 17.96 -0.50
C VAL A 1090 -46.44 17.80 0.66
N GLY A 1091 -45.93 17.23 1.76
CA GLY A 1091 -46.64 16.90 3.00
C GLY A 1091 -45.66 16.31 3.99
#